data_AF-A0A953LMG4-F1
#
_entry.id   AF-A0A953LMG4-F1
#
_cell.length_a   1.000
_cell.length_b   1.000
_cell.length_c   1.000
_cell.angle_alpha   90.00
_cell.angle_beta   90.00
_cell.angle_gamma   90.00
#
_symmetry.space_group_name_H-M   'P 1'
#
loop_
_entity.id
_entity.type
_entity.pdbx_description
1 polymer ?
#
loop_
_entity_poly.entity_id
_entity_poly.type
_entity_poly.pdbx_seq_one_letter_code
_entity_poly.pdbx_strand_id
1 'polypeptide(L)'
;LQPEGLVAAVENMLPGGKHKKMFYLSIDFLRDQPIGPKQEAYQQEIEAAYPKVRELAIHGSENPNLMPKGSITVRFHSVGGWGAITTGKNLAMTLFDLLGYHIKANPKYGSEKKGQPTTYYLSVAPEPIRVNCEYFFVDVVMSPDPNVFKHTNALAGLKQGGVFILQSEQTSPEKVWQDIPPAFQKIIIDKGIKVFFLDAFKIAREEASDPELQLRMQGIAFQGAFFAASPLKEAAGLGDDTLLAAIRDQLQHKFGGKGARVVEDNMRVVRRGWDEVRSVPVGEVSEPVVGGRVAGSEPPIPVMVRRLPQSKALLSDVHRFWEQTGSFYARGMGNDTITDPFVGLGVMPASTALFRDMTSIRFEHPEWVPENCTACGKCYTVCPDTAIPGLVSEVGAVLDTVVTRARKHGLELKHLPKAVRGVERNLRQLFDTARETDPVGDLLEEAIDKTLAASELEGEERERLGKEMDVFRQELDGFRFALSRPYYTVPEKREPGSGGLLSITVNPYTCKGCMECVAVCEDDALRPLRQSEDSVKRLREHWDFWLDLPNTPKKYGRIDDLEQGIGALETLLLDKANYLTFSSGDGACLGCSEKTIIHLFTATIEALMQQRVAKHVGELAELIAKLEKHIQLKLVADIDLSDPAAMAKIVADAKDRDLTLAGIAGKMESRDGGRPIDQEWLQRTSQLLARLKDLEWRYREGLTGRGRSHMGMVNSTGCTSVWGSTYPFNPYPFPWTNHLFQDSPSMAMGIFEGHMAKMADGFRAIRQARLELEGGYDPAKHDDFFTYFDWRQFSDEEWELCPPVVAVGGDGAMYDIGFQNLSRAMASGKPIKMLVVDTQVYSNTGGQACTSGFIGQVSDMAQYGRVQKGKQEPRKEIALIGMAHRTTYVMQGSIANASHMIEGFIRGLKA
;
A
#
# COMPACT_ATOMS: atom_id res chain seq x y z
N LEU A 1 10.76 28.74 2.19
CA LEU A 1 10.89 29.59 3.40
C LEU A 1 9.77 30.63 3.39
N GLN A 2 8.96 30.70 4.44
CA GLN A 2 7.97 31.78 4.61
C GLN A 2 8.67 33.08 5.09
N PRO A 3 8.06 34.27 4.95
CA PRO A 3 8.60 35.52 5.49
C PRO A 3 9.00 35.43 6.98
N GLU A 4 8.24 34.70 7.79
CA GLU A 4 8.58 34.41 9.19
C GLU A 4 10.00 33.89 9.39
N GLY A 5 10.46 32.95 8.55
CA GLY A 5 11.81 32.39 8.68
C GLY A 5 12.91 33.41 8.39
N LEU A 6 12.64 34.40 7.53
CA LEU A 6 13.56 35.51 7.29
C LEU A 6 13.60 36.46 8.49
N VAL A 7 12.42 36.77 9.06
CA VAL A 7 12.31 37.56 10.30
C VAL A 7 13.08 36.88 11.43
N ALA A 8 12.89 35.57 11.63
CA ALA A 8 13.61 34.78 12.63
C ALA A 8 15.14 34.90 12.49
N ALA A 9 15.65 34.78 11.26
CA ALA A 9 17.07 34.90 10.99
C ALA A 9 17.61 36.30 11.31
N VAL A 10 16.87 37.34 10.93
CA VAL A 10 17.24 38.74 11.23
C VAL A 10 17.22 38.98 12.73
N GLU A 11 16.15 38.60 13.42
CA GLU A 11 16.00 38.75 14.87
C GLU A 11 17.10 38.04 15.64
N ASN A 12 17.52 36.85 15.18
CA ASN A 12 18.64 36.13 15.77
C ASN A 12 19.99 36.88 15.63
N MET A 13 20.16 37.72 14.59
CA MET A 13 21.36 38.52 14.34
C MET A 13 21.36 39.90 15.02
N LEU A 14 20.19 40.40 15.45
CA LEU A 14 20.10 41.71 16.11
C LEU A 14 20.90 41.71 17.43
N PRO A 15 21.36 42.88 17.93
CA PRO A 15 22.14 42.96 19.16
C PRO A 15 21.51 42.24 20.38
N GLY A 16 20.18 42.26 20.49
CA GLY A 16 19.42 41.54 21.53
C GLY A 16 18.97 40.12 21.18
N GLY A 17 19.35 39.61 20.00
CA GLY A 17 19.02 38.28 19.52
C GLY A 17 19.81 37.17 20.22
N LYS A 18 19.47 35.91 19.93
CA LYS A 18 20.15 34.74 20.52
C LYS A 18 21.54 34.48 19.91
N HIS A 19 21.89 35.13 18.79
CA HIS A 19 23.15 34.96 18.06
C HIS A 19 23.53 33.48 17.80
N LYS A 20 22.52 32.64 17.58
CA LYS A 20 22.75 31.22 17.29
C LYS A 20 23.45 31.07 15.94
N LYS A 21 24.54 30.29 15.93
CA LYS A 21 25.33 30.02 14.72
C LYS A 21 24.75 28.89 13.88
N MET A 22 24.21 27.86 14.54
CA MET A 22 23.59 26.69 13.90
C MET A 22 22.14 26.63 14.36
N PHE A 23 21.21 26.81 13.43
CA PHE A 23 19.78 26.77 13.67
C PHE A 23 19.04 26.32 12.42
N TYR A 24 17.81 25.85 12.61
CA TYR A 24 16.88 25.48 11.55
C TYR A 24 15.76 26.51 11.45
N LEU A 25 15.24 26.68 10.24
CA LEU A 25 14.10 27.55 9.93
C LEU A 25 13.02 26.73 9.25
N SER A 26 11.75 27.01 9.58
CA SER A 26 10.58 26.31 9.00
C SER A 26 10.59 24.79 9.21
N ILE A 27 11.26 24.32 10.26
CA ILE A 27 11.28 22.93 10.71
C ILE A 27 11.11 22.94 12.22
N ASP A 28 10.18 22.12 12.71
CA ASP A 28 9.91 21.98 14.14
C ASP A 28 10.40 20.61 14.63
N PHE A 29 11.18 20.61 15.70
CA PHE A 29 11.51 19.40 16.45
C PHE A 29 10.46 19.11 17.52
N LEU A 30 9.90 20.17 18.10
CA LEU A 30 8.83 20.15 19.09
C LEU A 30 7.92 21.35 18.79
N ARG A 31 6.61 21.15 18.93
CA ARG A 31 5.61 22.20 18.82
C ARG A 31 5.38 22.87 20.15
N ASP A 32 4.98 24.14 20.09
CA ASP A 32 4.47 24.87 21.25
C ASP A 32 3.07 24.39 21.65
N GLN A 33 2.22 24.09 20.66
CA GLN A 33 0.88 23.55 20.87
C GLN A 33 0.76 22.16 20.26
N PRO A 34 0.73 21.11 21.10
CA PRO A 34 0.44 19.76 20.65
C PRO A 34 -0.93 19.64 19.98
N ILE A 35 -1.05 18.80 18.95
CA ILE A 35 -2.36 18.56 18.28
C ILE A 35 -3.30 17.73 19.17
N GLY A 36 -2.76 16.92 20.06
CA GLY A 36 -3.54 16.11 20.98
C GLY A 36 -2.68 15.38 22.01
N PRO A 37 -3.31 14.66 22.96
CA PRO A 37 -2.61 14.08 24.11
C PRO A 37 -1.51 13.07 23.74
N LYS A 38 -1.73 12.25 22.70
CA LYS A 38 -0.70 11.31 22.20
C LYS A 38 0.52 12.04 21.68
N GLN A 39 0.31 13.14 20.97
CA GLN A 39 1.40 13.93 20.38
C GLN A 39 2.13 14.73 21.46
N GLU A 40 1.43 15.19 22.50
CA GLU A 40 2.04 15.79 23.69
C GLU A 40 2.96 14.79 24.41
N ALA A 41 2.47 13.59 24.72
CA ALA A 41 3.27 12.54 25.35
C ALA A 41 4.50 12.19 24.49
N TYR A 42 4.33 12.09 23.17
CA TYR A 42 5.44 11.82 22.27
C TYR A 42 6.50 12.92 22.28
N GLN A 43 6.09 14.19 22.29
CA GLN A 43 7.03 15.32 22.38
C GLN A 43 7.79 15.33 23.71
N GLN A 44 7.16 14.92 24.81
CA GLN A 44 7.82 14.79 26.12
C GLN A 44 8.91 13.70 26.07
N GLU A 45 8.66 12.57 25.39
CA GLU A 45 9.66 11.52 25.18
C GLU A 45 10.86 12.03 24.37
N ILE A 46 10.60 12.78 23.28
CA ILE A 46 11.65 13.40 22.47
C ILE A 46 12.47 14.38 23.30
N GLU A 47 11.81 15.26 24.06
CA GLU A 47 12.49 16.27 24.90
C GLU A 47 13.34 15.63 26.01
N ALA A 48 12.87 14.52 26.59
CA ALA A 48 13.62 13.74 27.56
C ALA A 48 14.86 13.06 26.94
N ALA A 49 14.73 12.50 25.72
CA ALA A 49 15.82 11.85 25.01
C ALA A 49 16.85 12.84 24.43
N TYR A 50 16.39 14.01 23.99
CA TYR A 50 17.20 15.07 23.38
C TYR A 50 16.98 16.40 24.10
N PRO A 51 17.60 16.59 25.28
CA PRO A 51 17.50 17.85 26.01
C PRO A 51 17.95 19.00 25.12
N LYS A 52 17.13 20.06 25.05
CA LYS A 52 17.34 21.27 24.22
C LYS A 52 17.07 21.11 22.72
N VAL A 53 16.46 20.01 22.24
CA VAL A 53 16.15 19.88 20.81
C VAL A 53 15.26 21.03 20.28
N ARG A 54 14.35 21.58 21.11
CA ARG A 54 13.55 22.78 20.81
C ARG A 54 14.42 23.97 20.39
N GLU A 55 15.59 24.10 21.00
CA GLU A 55 16.49 25.21 20.75
C GLU A 55 17.15 25.17 19.36
N LEU A 56 17.09 24.05 18.65
CA LEU A 56 17.66 23.93 17.31
C LEU A 56 16.83 24.70 16.27
N ALA A 57 15.52 24.85 16.49
CA ALA A 57 14.65 25.67 15.65
C ALA A 57 14.56 27.10 16.20
N ILE A 58 14.46 28.08 15.29
CA ILE A 58 14.11 29.46 15.65
C ILE A 58 12.91 29.93 14.82
N HIS A 59 12.05 30.71 15.46
CA HIS A 59 10.84 31.29 14.88
C HIS A 59 10.91 32.80 14.87
N GLY A 60 10.28 33.41 13.88
CA GLY A 60 10.16 34.86 13.79
C GLY A 60 9.02 35.34 14.66
N SER A 61 9.10 36.59 15.13
CA SER A 61 8.00 37.19 15.89
C SER A 61 6.69 37.34 15.09
N GLU A 62 6.77 37.39 13.76
CA GLU A 62 5.63 37.56 12.86
C GLU A 62 5.83 36.90 11.50
N ASN A 63 4.72 36.67 10.79
CA ASN A 63 4.71 36.24 9.38
C ASN A 63 4.02 37.31 8.50
N PRO A 64 4.70 38.40 8.14
CA PRO A 64 4.08 39.53 7.46
C PRO A 64 3.70 39.19 6.01
N ASN A 65 2.59 39.77 5.53
CA ASN A 65 2.22 39.70 4.12
C ASN A 65 3.08 40.66 3.29
N LEU A 66 4.04 40.13 2.54
CA LEU A 66 4.96 40.89 1.69
C LEU A 66 4.49 41.03 0.23
N MET A 67 3.22 40.77 -0.06
CA MET A 67 2.67 40.99 -1.40
C MET A 67 2.49 42.49 -1.68
N PRO A 68 2.70 42.96 -2.93
CA PRO A 68 2.43 44.35 -3.30
C PRO A 68 0.98 44.75 -3.03
N LYS A 69 0.74 46.03 -2.73
CA LYS A 69 -0.63 46.54 -2.58
C LYS A 69 -1.41 46.37 -3.88
N GLY A 70 -2.69 46.03 -3.78
CA GLY A 70 -3.54 45.74 -4.95
C GLY A 70 -3.26 44.39 -5.61
N SER A 71 -2.44 43.52 -5.00
CA SER A 71 -2.25 42.16 -5.49
C SER A 71 -3.47 41.28 -5.26
N ILE A 72 -3.70 40.32 -6.17
CA ILE A 72 -4.66 39.23 -5.99
C ILE A 72 -3.90 37.91 -6.00
N THR A 73 -4.14 37.10 -4.97
CA THR A 73 -3.59 35.75 -4.81
C THR A 73 -4.69 34.71 -4.96
N VAL A 74 -4.46 33.73 -5.82
CA VAL A 74 -5.41 32.67 -6.17
C VAL A 74 -4.76 31.32 -5.92
N ARG A 75 -5.53 30.41 -5.31
CA ARG A 75 -5.13 29.00 -5.15
C ARG A 75 -6.18 28.08 -5.74
N PHE A 76 -5.74 27.06 -6.46
CA PHE A 76 -6.60 26.05 -7.05
C PHE A 76 -6.34 24.72 -6.36
N HIS A 77 -7.39 23.99 -6.01
CA HIS A 77 -7.32 22.60 -5.58
C HIS A 77 -8.01 21.71 -6.60
N SER A 78 -7.27 20.81 -7.23
CA SER A 78 -7.79 19.95 -8.29
C SER A 78 -7.13 18.58 -8.25
N VAL A 79 -7.45 17.70 -9.20
CA VAL A 79 -6.89 16.36 -9.30
C VAL A 79 -5.99 16.25 -10.53
N GLY A 80 -4.86 15.55 -10.39
CA GLY A 80 -3.93 15.29 -11.48
C GLY A 80 -4.64 14.63 -12.67
N GLY A 81 -4.61 15.30 -13.83
CA GLY A 81 -5.32 14.88 -15.05
C GLY A 81 -6.56 15.72 -15.40
N TRP A 82 -7.04 16.58 -14.49
CA TRP A 82 -8.28 17.37 -14.67
C TRP A 82 -8.05 18.79 -15.25
N GLY A 83 -6.86 19.04 -15.79
CA GLY A 83 -6.58 20.28 -16.55
C GLY A 83 -6.27 21.54 -15.73
N ALA A 84 -6.16 21.46 -14.39
CA ALA A 84 -5.92 22.62 -13.53
C ALA A 84 -4.72 23.49 -13.91
N ILE A 85 -3.61 22.89 -14.38
CA ILE A 85 -2.43 23.63 -14.84
C ILE A 85 -2.77 24.48 -16.08
N THR A 86 -3.48 23.87 -17.03
CA THR A 86 -3.88 24.52 -18.28
C THR A 86 -4.80 25.68 -17.97
N THR A 87 -5.73 25.49 -17.03
CA THR A 87 -6.62 26.54 -16.53
C THR A 87 -5.85 27.65 -15.82
N GLY A 88 -4.95 27.30 -14.89
CA GLY A 88 -4.14 28.28 -14.18
C GLY A 88 -3.24 29.11 -15.11
N LYS A 89 -2.67 28.47 -16.16
CA LYS A 89 -1.89 29.16 -17.19
C LYS A 89 -2.78 30.06 -18.05
N ASN A 90 -3.98 29.62 -18.42
CA ASN A 90 -4.92 30.45 -19.17
C ASN A 90 -5.35 31.66 -18.35
N LEU A 91 -5.76 31.45 -17.08
CA LEU A 91 -6.13 32.54 -16.21
C LEU A 91 -4.98 33.53 -16.02
N ALA A 92 -3.76 33.05 -15.81
CA ALA A 92 -2.57 33.88 -15.76
C ALA A 92 -2.43 34.76 -17.02
N MET A 93 -2.40 34.15 -18.21
CA MET A 93 -2.25 34.92 -19.45
C MET A 93 -3.39 35.92 -19.67
N THR A 94 -4.64 35.53 -19.39
CA THR A 94 -5.80 36.44 -19.48
C THR A 94 -5.66 37.63 -18.53
N LEU A 95 -5.21 37.42 -17.29
CA LEU A 95 -4.98 38.50 -16.33
C LEU A 95 -3.83 39.42 -16.75
N PHE A 96 -2.81 38.89 -17.41
CA PHE A 96 -1.69 39.68 -17.93
C PHE A 96 -2.17 40.63 -19.03
N ASP A 97 -2.89 40.09 -20.01
CA ASP A 97 -3.38 40.88 -21.14
C ASP A 97 -4.42 41.93 -20.71
N LEU A 98 -5.27 41.60 -19.73
CA LEU A 98 -6.30 42.50 -19.21
C LEU A 98 -5.76 43.65 -18.37
N LEU A 99 -4.83 43.36 -17.46
CA LEU A 99 -4.43 44.30 -16.41
C LEU A 99 -3.03 44.89 -16.65
N GLY A 100 -2.22 44.28 -17.52
CA GLY A 100 -0.79 44.59 -17.65
C GLY A 100 0.02 44.27 -16.39
N TYR A 101 -0.53 43.46 -15.49
CA TYR A 101 0.06 43.18 -14.17
C TYR A 101 1.23 42.19 -14.25
N HIS A 102 2.11 42.26 -13.25
CA HIS A 102 3.13 41.24 -13.03
C HIS A 102 2.47 39.96 -12.51
N ILE A 103 2.88 38.82 -13.08
CA ILE A 103 2.30 37.52 -12.75
C ILE A 103 3.37 36.59 -12.22
N LYS A 104 3.00 35.83 -11.19
CA LYS A 104 3.75 34.69 -10.72
C LYS A 104 2.84 33.49 -10.53
N ALA A 105 3.23 32.37 -11.11
CA ALA A 105 2.54 31.10 -10.96
C ALA A 105 3.51 30.04 -10.42
N ASN A 106 3.03 29.24 -9.47
CA ASN A 106 3.79 28.15 -8.88
C ASN A 106 2.89 26.90 -8.76
N PRO A 107 2.82 26.06 -9.81
CA PRO A 107 2.08 24.80 -9.73
C PRO A 107 2.81 23.80 -8.85
N LYS A 108 2.07 23.16 -7.94
CA LYS A 108 2.53 22.06 -7.09
C LYS A 108 1.94 20.74 -7.58
N TYR A 109 2.83 19.81 -7.87
CA TYR A 109 2.49 18.45 -8.28
C TYR A 109 2.75 17.48 -7.14
N GLY A 110 1.90 16.46 -7.05
CA GLY A 110 2.32 15.21 -6.40
C GLY A 110 3.30 14.46 -7.30
N SER A 111 3.98 13.48 -6.74
CA SER A 111 4.82 12.53 -7.50
C SER A 111 4.02 11.57 -8.39
N GLU A 112 2.70 11.51 -8.21
CA GLU A 112 1.81 10.61 -8.94
C GLU A 112 1.39 11.20 -10.28
N LYS A 113 1.37 10.36 -11.31
CA LYS A 113 1.10 10.80 -12.69
C LYS A 113 -0.35 11.21 -12.92
N LYS A 114 -1.31 10.62 -12.20
CA LYS A 114 -2.76 10.93 -12.25
C LYS A 114 -3.41 10.62 -10.90
N GLY A 115 -4.48 11.34 -10.57
CA GLY A 115 -5.36 10.99 -9.44
C GLY A 115 -5.00 11.61 -8.08
N GLN A 116 -3.82 12.21 -7.90
CA GLN A 116 -3.50 12.97 -6.68
C GLN A 116 -4.11 14.37 -6.69
N PRO A 117 -4.50 14.89 -5.52
CA PRO A 117 -4.68 16.31 -5.31
C PRO A 117 -3.45 17.10 -5.79
N THR A 118 -3.72 18.15 -6.55
CA THR A 118 -2.75 19.10 -7.08
C THR A 118 -3.16 20.50 -6.66
N THR A 119 -2.18 21.33 -6.37
CA THR A 119 -2.42 22.70 -5.95
C THR A 119 -1.74 23.65 -6.91
N TYR A 120 -2.48 24.63 -7.46
CA TYR A 120 -1.90 25.67 -8.31
C TYR A 120 -1.93 26.99 -7.56
N TYR A 121 -0.79 27.67 -7.48
CA TYR A 121 -0.70 29.02 -6.92
C TYR A 121 -0.54 30.04 -8.05
N LEU A 122 -1.30 31.12 -7.98
CA LEU A 122 -1.24 32.26 -8.89
C LEU A 122 -1.27 33.55 -8.08
N SER A 123 -0.47 34.52 -8.48
CA SER A 123 -0.60 35.88 -7.97
C SER A 123 -0.42 36.86 -9.11
N VAL A 124 -1.22 37.91 -9.09
CA VAL A 124 -1.13 39.04 -10.00
C VAL A 124 -1.01 40.32 -9.19
N ALA A 125 -0.14 41.23 -9.60
CA ALA A 125 0.12 42.48 -8.88
C ALA A 125 0.53 43.61 -9.84
N PRO A 126 0.23 44.87 -9.49
CA PRO A 126 0.64 46.03 -10.29
C PRO A 126 2.16 46.26 -10.28
N GLU A 127 2.88 45.68 -9.32
CA GLU A 127 4.33 45.80 -9.16
C GLU A 127 5.01 44.41 -9.16
N PRO A 128 6.34 44.34 -9.42
CA PRO A 128 7.08 43.08 -9.42
C PRO A 128 6.92 42.27 -8.13
N ILE A 129 6.51 41.00 -8.27
CA ILE A 129 6.26 40.08 -7.15
C ILE A 129 7.57 39.43 -6.69
N ARG A 130 8.04 39.80 -5.50
CA ARG A 130 9.30 39.27 -4.91
C ARG A 130 9.11 38.01 -4.06
N VAL A 131 7.90 37.74 -3.58
CA VAL A 131 7.59 36.57 -2.75
C VAL A 131 7.82 35.28 -3.54
N ASN A 132 8.60 34.34 -2.98
CA ASN A 132 8.93 33.05 -3.61
C ASN A 132 8.68 31.86 -2.66
N CYS A 133 7.43 31.73 -2.21
CA CYS A 133 6.97 30.64 -1.34
C CYS A 133 5.51 30.30 -1.65
N GLU A 134 4.98 29.25 -1.03
CA GLU A 134 3.53 29.02 -1.02
C GLU A 134 2.82 30.19 -0.33
N TYR A 135 1.65 30.58 -0.83
CA TYR A 135 0.94 31.74 -0.31
C TYR A 135 0.21 31.39 0.99
N PHE A 136 0.68 31.98 2.09
CA PHE A 136 0.00 31.90 3.38
C PHE A 136 -1.28 32.75 3.42
N PHE A 137 -1.32 33.86 2.69
CA PHE A 137 -2.50 34.72 2.56
C PHE A 137 -3.06 34.61 1.15
N VAL A 138 -4.29 34.10 1.01
CA VAL A 138 -4.97 33.86 -0.27
C VAL A 138 -6.26 34.69 -0.34
N ASP A 139 -6.54 35.30 -1.49
CA ASP A 139 -7.76 36.08 -1.73
C ASP A 139 -8.90 35.22 -2.28
N VAL A 140 -8.58 34.31 -3.21
CA VAL A 140 -9.55 33.44 -3.88
C VAL A 140 -9.04 31.99 -3.89
N VAL A 141 -9.87 31.06 -3.45
CA VAL A 141 -9.63 29.63 -3.60
C VAL A 141 -10.67 29.04 -4.56
N MET A 142 -10.22 28.25 -5.52
CA MET A 142 -11.09 27.52 -6.44
C MET A 142 -10.87 26.01 -6.32
N SER A 143 -11.94 25.24 -6.32
CA SER A 143 -11.88 23.80 -6.21
C SER A 143 -12.72 23.11 -7.29
N PRO A 144 -12.11 22.82 -8.47
CA PRO A 144 -12.68 21.87 -9.42
C PRO A 144 -12.84 20.45 -8.86
N ASP A 145 -12.13 20.12 -7.77
CA ASP A 145 -12.34 18.86 -7.06
C ASP A 145 -13.56 18.94 -6.12
N PRO A 146 -14.63 18.14 -6.34
CA PRO A 146 -15.79 18.10 -5.44
C PRO A 146 -15.46 17.43 -4.09
N ASN A 147 -14.38 16.65 -4.01
CA ASN A 147 -14.00 15.90 -2.82
C ASN A 147 -12.91 16.60 -1.98
N VAL A 148 -12.64 17.89 -2.22
CA VAL A 148 -11.49 18.60 -1.66
C VAL A 148 -11.36 18.50 -0.13
N PHE A 149 -12.47 18.59 0.60
CA PHE A 149 -12.47 18.52 2.07
C PHE A 149 -12.22 17.11 2.64
N LYS A 150 -12.22 16.07 1.79
CA LYS A 150 -11.91 14.70 2.22
C LYS A 150 -10.41 14.47 2.40
N HIS A 151 -9.56 15.31 1.81
CA HIS A 151 -8.10 15.10 1.78
C HIS A 151 -7.26 16.36 2.03
N THR A 152 -7.84 17.57 1.97
CA THR A 152 -7.09 18.81 2.22
C THR A 152 -7.91 19.89 2.93
N ASN A 153 -7.23 20.74 3.69
CA ASN A 153 -7.81 21.98 4.20
C ASN A 153 -7.80 23.06 3.10
N ALA A 154 -8.84 23.08 2.29
CA ALA A 154 -8.96 24.02 1.17
C ALA A 154 -8.97 25.50 1.59
N LEU A 155 -9.37 25.80 2.84
CA LEU A 155 -9.54 27.14 3.39
C LEU A 155 -8.29 27.68 4.10
N ALA A 156 -7.24 26.86 4.25
CA ALA A 156 -6.00 27.25 4.92
C ALA A 156 -5.39 28.51 4.27
N GLY A 157 -5.20 29.57 5.05
CA GLY A 157 -4.65 30.82 4.53
C GLY A 157 -5.61 31.72 3.73
N LEU A 158 -6.86 31.31 3.51
CA LEU A 158 -7.86 32.21 2.93
C LEU A 158 -8.13 33.38 3.90
N LYS A 159 -8.07 34.61 3.38
CA LYS A 159 -8.24 35.85 4.16
C LYS A 159 -9.68 36.02 4.65
N GLN A 160 -9.86 36.89 5.64
CA GLN A 160 -11.19 37.37 6.05
C GLN A 160 -11.94 37.95 4.84
N GLY A 161 -13.19 37.55 4.63
CA GLY A 161 -13.97 38.01 3.48
C GLY A 161 -13.54 37.42 2.13
N GLY A 162 -12.60 36.47 2.12
CA GLY A 162 -12.09 35.83 0.90
C GLY A 162 -13.16 35.01 0.17
N VAL A 163 -12.86 34.61 -1.06
CA VAL A 163 -13.80 33.90 -1.94
C VAL A 163 -13.40 32.43 -2.07
N PHE A 164 -14.37 31.53 -1.94
CA PHE A 164 -14.22 30.10 -2.21
C PHE A 164 -15.22 29.64 -3.27
N ILE A 165 -14.73 29.07 -4.38
CA ILE A 165 -15.55 28.58 -5.49
C ILE A 165 -15.40 27.06 -5.58
N LEU A 166 -16.48 26.29 -5.51
CA LEU A 166 -16.43 24.82 -5.44
C LEU A 166 -17.24 24.13 -6.55
N GLN A 167 -16.78 22.95 -6.98
CA GLN A 167 -17.50 22.07 -7.90
C GLN A 167 -18.57 21.31 -7.13
N SER A 168 -19.84 21.39 -7.55
CA SER A 168 -20.91 20.56 -6.99
C SER A 168 -21.97 20.23 -8.04
N GLU A 169 -22.48 18.99 -8.00
CA GLU A 169 -23.61 18.54 -8.81
C GLU A 169 -24.98 18.83 -8.16
N GLN A 170 -24.98 19.35 -6.92
CA GLN A 170 -26.20 19.70 -6.21
C GLN A 170 -26.94 20.85 -6.90
N THR A 171 -28.26 20.77 -6.96
CA THR A 171 -29.10 21.80 -7.58
C THR A 171 -29.55 22.90 -6.62
N SER A 172 -29.48 22.64 -5.30
CA SER A 172 -29.87 23.57 -4.23
C SER A 172 -28.63 24.09 -3.48
N PRO A 173 -28.47 25.41 -3.33
CA PRO A 173 -27.39 26.01 -2.54
C PRO A 173 -27.35 25.51 -1.08
N GLU A 174 -28.50 25.22 -0.48
CA GLU A 174 -28.62 24.76 0.90
C GLU A 174 -28.04 23.35 1.08
N LYS A 175 -28.24 22.47 0.09
CA LYS A 175 -27.61 21.14 0.09
C LYS A 175 -26.09 21.23 -0.03
N VAL A 176 -25.59 22.17 -0.84
CA VAL A 176 -24.14 22.43 -0.94
C VAL A 176 -23.57 22.84 0.42
N TRP A 177 -24.28 23.68 1.18
CA TRP A 177 -23.86 24.03 2.54
C TRP A 177 -23.77 22.80 3.45
N GLN A 178 -24.78 21.92 3.41
CA GLN A 178 -24.83 20.69 4.20
C GLN A 178 -23.71 19.70 3.84
N ASP A 179 -23.28 19.66 2.57
CA ASP A 179 -22.18 18.82 2.11
C ASP A 179 -20.80 19.31 2.61
N ILE A 180 -20.67 20.59 3.03
CA ILE A 180 -19.43 21.12 3.61
C ILE A 180 -19.30 20.63 5.06
N PRO A 181 -18.17 20.02 5.47
CA PRO A 181 -18.05 19.50 6.83
C PRO A 181 -18.16 20.59 7.91
N PRO A 182 -18.74 20.30 9.10
CA PRO A 182 -19.02 21.29 10.14
C PRO A 182 -17.82 22.14 10.59
N ALA A 183 -16.61 21.56 10.64
CA ALA A 183 -15.42 22.33 11.02
C ALA A 183 -15.06 23.41 9.97
N PHE A 184 -15.27 23.12 8.68
CA PHE A 184 -15.05 24.11 7.62
C PHE A 184 -16.18 25.12 7.53
N GLN A 185 -17.43 24.71 7.81
CA GLN A 185 -18.55 25.65 7.98
C GLN A 185 -18.23 26.70 9.06
N LYS A 186 -17.71 26.26 10.22
CA LYS A 186 -17.26 27.16 11.28
C LYS A 186 -16.18 28.13 10.79
N ILE A 187 -15.15 27.64 10.08
CA ILE A 187 -14.11 28.51 9.51
C ILE A 187 -14.71 29.52 8.52
N ILE A 188 -15.67 29.10 7.69
CA ILE A 188 -16.36 29.97 6.73
C ILE A 188 -17.10 31.10 7.46
N ILE A 189 -17.82 30.78 8.53
CA ILE A 189 -18.54 31.76 9.36
C ILE A 189 -17.56 32.71 10.06
N ASP A 190 -16.60 32.18 10.80
CA ASP A 190 -15.63 32.96 11.59
C ASP A 190 -14.85 33.94 10.69
N LYS A 191 -14.49 33.49 9.48
CA LYS A 191 -13.76 34.31 8.51
C LYS A 191 -14.64 35.12 7.56
N GLY A 192 -15.97 35.00 7.63
CA GLY A 192 -16.90 35.62 6.69
C GLY A 192 -16.57 35.29 5.23
N ILE A 193 -16.16 34.04 4.95
CA ILE A 193 -15.78 33.60 3.59
C ILE A 193 -17.03 33.58 2.69
N LYS A 194 -16.91 34.15 1.49
CA LYS A 194 -17.96 34.11 0.46
C LYS A 194 -17.84 32.81 -0.32
N VAL A 195 -18.86 31.96 -0.24
CA VAL A 195 -18.86 30.64 -0.89
C VAL A 195 -19.73 30.66 -2.14
N PHE A 196 -19.20 30.13 -3.23
CA PHE A 196 -19.87 29.98 -4.52
C PHE A 196 -19.72 28.55 -5.03
N PHE A 197 -20.65 28.11 -5.86
CA PHE A 197 -20.58 26.82 -6.51
C PHE A 197 -21.10 26.85 -7.95
N LEU A 198 -20.67 25.87 -8.74
CA LEU A 198 -21.19 25.57 -10.08
C LEU A 198 -21.00 24.08 -10.39
N ASP A 199 -21.79 23.57 -11.34
CA ASP A 199 -21.58 22.25 -11.92
C ASP A 199 -20.76 22.33 -13.22
N ALA A 200 -19.44 22.52 -13.08
CA ALA A 200 -18.53 22.61 -14.20
C ALA A 200 -18.43 21.29 -14.99
N PHE A 201 -18.68 20.13 -14.37
CA PHE A 201 -18.75 18.85 -15.08
C PHE A 201 -19.92 18.78 -16.03
N LYS A 202 -21.12 19.18 -15.58
CA LYS A 202 -22.29 19.25 -16.44
C LYS A 202 -22.09 20.24 -17.58
N ILE A 203 -21.61 21.45 -17.28
CA ILE A 203 -21.33 22.48 -18.30
C ILE A 203 -20.35 21.93 -19.34
N ALA A 204 -19.24 21.33 -18.91
CA ALA A 204 -18.25 20.78 -19.82
C ALA A 204 -18.79 19.62 -20.66
N ARG A 205 -19.58 18.72 -20.07
CA ARG A 205 -20.17 17.57 -20.77
C ARG A 205 -21.19 17.99 -21.82
N GLU A 206 -21.98 19.02 -21.55
CA GLU A 206 -23.00 19.51 -22.48
C GLU A 206 -22.41 20.33 -23.64
N GLU A 207 -21.31 21.06 -23.41
CA GLU A 207 -20.69 21.90 -24.44
C GLU A 207 -19.55 21.24 -25.21
N ALA A 208 -18.88 20.22 -24.63
CA ALA A 208 -17.75 19.57 -25.28
C ALA A 208 -18.20 18.73 -26.48
N SER A 209 -17.67 19.08 -27.65
CA SER A 209 -17.86 18.32 -28.87
C SER A 209 -17.07 17.00 -28.93
N ASP A 210 -16.08 16.83 -28.03
CA ASP A 210 -15.23 15.64 -27.90
C ASP A 210 -15.23 15.16 -26.43
N PRO A 211 -15.59 13.89 -26.16
CA PRO A 211 -15.54 13.31 -24.81
C PRO A 211 -14.19 13.46 -24.10
N GLU A 212 -13.07 13.42 -24.81
CA GLU A 212 -11.73 13.57 -24.20
C GLU A 212 -11.47 15.00 -23.69
N LEU A 213 -12.22 15.99 -24.19
CA LEU A 213 -12.09 17.40 -23.79
C LEU A 213 -12.94 17.75 -22.57
N GLN A 214 -13.95 16.96 -22.22
CA GLN A 214 -14.87 17.23 -21.11
C GLN A 214 -14.13 17.53 -19.80
N LEU A 215 -13.18 16.67 -19.41
CA LEU A 215 -12.39 16.84 -18.19
C LEU A 215 -11.47 18.06 -18.21
N ARG A 216 -11.13 18.60 -19.38
CA ARG A 216 -10.29 19.81 -19.52
C ARG A 216 -11.13 21.09 -19.55
N MET A 217 -12.33 21.01 -20.12
CA MET A 217 -13.24 22.15 -20.27
C MET A 217 -13.87 22.56 -18.93
N GLN A 218 -13.95 21.67 -17.93
CA GLN A 218 -14.41 22.04 -16.59
C GLN A 218 -13.63 23.24 -16.01
N GLY A 219 -12.32 23.28 -16.22
CA GLY A 219 -11.50 24.35 -15.67
C GLY A 219 -11.76 25.70 -16.35
N ILE A 220 -12.29 25.69 -17.57
CA ILE A 220 -12.68 26.91 -18.30
C ILE A 220 -13.99 27.46 -17.73
N ALA A 221 -14.91 26.61 -17.26
CA ALA A 221 -16.08 27.06 -16.52
C ALA A 221 -15.66 27.75 -15.21
N PHE A 222 -14.67 27.19 -14.49
CA PHE A 222 -14.08 27.83 -13.31
C PHE A 222 -13.41 29.17 -13.61
N GLN A 223 -12.86 29.36 -14.81
CA GLN A 223 -12.35 30.66 -15.22
C GLN A 223 -13.48 31.69 -15.35
N GLY A 224 -14.64 31.31 -15.90
CA GLY A 224 -15.84 32.17 -15.90
C GLY A 224 -16.31 32.51 -14.48
N ALA A 225 -16.45 31.49 -13.64
CA ALA A 225 -16.85 31.66 -12.23
C ALA A 225 -15.89 32.54 -11.43
N PHE A 226 -14.58 32.44 -11.68
CA PHE A 226 -13.57 33.29 -11.06
C PHE A 226 -13.87 34.76 -11.30
N PHE A 227 -14.12 35.16 -12.55
CA PHE A 227 -14.32 36.57 -12.85
C PHE A 227 -15.69 37.10 -12.38
N ALA A 228 -16.71 36.24 -12.32
CA ALA A 228 -18.01 36.59 -11.78
C ALA A 228 -18.00 36.77 -10.25
N ALA A 229 -17.28 35.90 -9.53
CA ALA A 229 -17.31 35.84 -8.05
C ALA A 229 -16.14 36.54 -7.36
N SER A 230 -15.01 36.76 -8.05
CA SER A 230 -13.81 37.35 -7.44
C SER A 230 -13.93 38.87 -7.28
N PRO A 231 -13.23 39.48 -6.30
CA PRO A 231 -13.18 40.93 -6.13
C PRO A 231 -12.44 41.66 -7.27
N LEU A 232 -11.88 40.94 -8.24
CA LEU A 232 -11.05 41.52 -9.29
C LEU A 232 -11.82 42.51 -10.18
N LYS A 233 -13.05 42.16 -10.58
CA LYS A 233 -13.84 42.99 -11.50
C LYS A 233 -14.08 44.38 -10.90
N GLU A 234 -14.50 44.43 -9.64
CA GLU A 234 -14.70 45.68 -8.89
C GLU A 234 -13.39 46.42 -8.66
N ALA A 235 -12.33 45.72 -8.25
CA ALA A 235 -11.03 46.32 -7.96
C ALA A 235 -10.33 46.92 -9.19
N ALA A 236 -10.54 46.33 -10.38
CA ALA A 236 -9.95 46.78 -11.64
C ALA A 236 -10.87 47.68 -12.47
N GLY A 237 -12.12 47.91 -12.04
CA GLY A 237 -13.10 48.72 -12.77
C GLY A 237 -13.45 48.18 -14.16
N LEU A 238 -13.42 46.86 -14.34
CA LEU A 238 -13.61 46.21 -15.65
C LEU A 238 -15.11 46.01 -15.97
N GLY A 239 -15.51 46.36 -17.19
CA GLY A 239 -16.82 46.02 -17.75
C GLY A 239 -16.87 44.59 -18.29
N ASP A 240 -18.08 44.00 -18.32
CA ASP A 240 -18.29 42.60 -18.74
C ASP A 240 -17.86 42.35 -20.19
N ASP A 241 -18.17 43.28 -21.10
CA ASP A 241 -17.83 43.16 -22.51
C ASP A 241 -16.31 43.18 -22.75
N THR A 242 -15.58 44.05 -22.05
CA THR A 242 -14.11 44.15 -22.15
C THR A 242 -13.45 42.85 -21.70
N LEU A 243 -13.97 42.25 -20.63
CA LEU A 243 -13.44 41.02 -20.08
C LEU A 243 -13.69 39.82 -21.01
N LEU A 244 -14.93 39.67 -21.50
CA LEU A 244 -15.30 38.59 -22.42
C LEU A 244 -14.54 38.69 -23.75
N ALA A 245 -14.27 39.91 -24.23
CA ALA A 245 -13.44 40.14 -25.41
C ALA A 245 -11.99 39.65 -25.20
N ALA A 246 -11.35 40.01 -24.08
CA ALA A 246 -9.98 39.56 -23.80
C ALA A 246 -9.88 38.03 -23.62
N ILE A 247 -10.89 37.41 -22.99
CA ILE A 247 -10.95 35.94 -22.88
C ILE A 247 -11.05 35.32 -24.28
N ARG A 248 -11.89 35.87 -25.16
CA ARG A 248 -12.03 35.42 -26.55
C ARG A 248 -10.71 35.52 -27.31
N ASP A 249 -9.99 36.64 -27.21
CA ASP A 249 -8.71 36.85 -27.89
C ASP A 249 -7.65 35.83 -27.43
N GLN A 250 -7.58 35.53 -26.13
CA GLN A 250 -6.72 34.48 -25.60
C GLN A 250 -7.09 33.09 -26.12
N LEU A 251 -8.37 32.75 -26.11
CA LEU A 251 -8.85 31.46 -26.64
C LEU A 251 -8.59 31.36 -28.16
N GLN A 252 -8.74 32.45 -28.91
CA GLN A 252 -8.44 32.52 -30.34
C GLN A 252 -6.95 32.31 -30.60
N HIS A 253 -6.07 32.98 -29.85
CA HIS A 253 -4.61 32.80 -29.99
C HIS A 253 -4.21 31.35 -29.70
N LYS A 254 -4.79 30.72 -28.66
CA LYS A 254 -4.41 29.38 -28.23
C LYS A 254 -5.04 28.25 -29.05
N PHE A 255 -6.32 28.38 -29.41
CA PHE A 255 -7.10 27.32 -30.04
C PHE A 255 -7.54 27.62 -31.46
N GLY A 256 -7.27 28.82 -32.00
CA GLY A 256 -7.65 29.20 -33.36
C GLY A 256 -7.07 28.29 -34.43
N GLY A 257 -5.84 27.78 -34.23
CA GLY A 257 -5.22 26.78 -35.10
C GLY A 257 -5.91 25.41 -35.11
N LYS A 258 -6.79 25.13 -34.14
CA LYS A 258 -7.64 23.93 -34.07
C LYS A 258 -9.04 24.14 -34.69
N GLY A 259 -9.32 25.34 -35.20
CA GLY A 259 -10.58 25.70 -35.84
C GLY A 259 -11.48 26.58 -34.97
N ALA A 260 -12.25 27.45 -35.62
CA ALA A 260 -13.11 28.44 -34.96
C ALA A 260 -14.16 27.82 -34.02
N ARG A 261 -14.67 26.62 -34.36
CA ARG A 261 -15.63 25.89 -33.52
C ARG A 261 -15.08 25.62 -32.12
N VAL A 262 -13.82 25.22 -32.00
CA VAL A 262 -13.19 24.95 -30.71
C VAL A 262 -13.15 26.21 -29.86
N VAL A 263 -12.87 27.38 -30.46
CA VAL A 263 -12.87 28.67 -29.77
C VAL A 263 -14.27 29.01 -29.25
N GLU A 264 -15.30 28.85 -30.07
CA GLU A 264 -16.69 29.14 -29.68
C GLU A 264 -17.21 28.17 -28.60
N ASP A 265 -16.88 26.88 -28.67
CA ASP A 265 -17.23 25.89 -27.64
C ASP A 265 -16.64 26.30 -26.27
N ASN A 266 -15.37 26.71 -26.24
CA ASN A 266 -14.74 27.20 -25.01
C ASN A 266 -15.34 28.53 -24.53
N MET A 267 -15.69 29.45 -25.44
CA MET A 267 -16.37 30.70 -25.08
C MET A 267 -17.75 30.47 -24.45
N ARG A 268 -18.52 29.50 -24.95
CA ARG A 268 -19.80 29.13 -24.32
C ARG A 268 -19.59 28.57 -22.92
N VAL A 269 -18.59 27.72 -22.72
CA VAL A 269 -18.24 27.21 -21.38
C VAL A 269 -17.86 28.33 -20.41
N VAL A 270 -17.06 29.32 -20.84
CA VAL A 270 -16.73 30.49 -19.99
C VAL A 270 -17.99 31.23 -19.59
N ARG A 271 -18.86 31.54 -20.56
CA ARG A 271 -20.10 32.29 -20.32
C ARG A 271 -21.04 31.53 -19.40
N ARG A 272 -21.21 30.22 -19.59
CA ARG A 272 -21.99 29.39 -18.68
C ARG A 272 -21.39 29.32 -17.28
N GLY A 273 -20.07 29.22 -17.16
CA GLY A 273 -19.40 29.30 -15.86
C GLY A 273 -19.61 30.64 -15.16
N TRP A 274 -19.74 31.73 -15.91
CA TRP A 274 -20.09 33.06 -15.41
C TRP A 274 -21.56 33.17 -14.98
N ASP A 275 -22.48 32.72 -15.82
CA ASP A 275 -23.92 32.91 -15.63
C ASP A 275 -24.52 31.90 -14.62
N GLU A 276 -23.95 30.70 -14.55
CA GLU A 276 -24.47 29.61 -13.72
C GLU A 276 -23.82 29.51 -12.33
N VAL A 277 -22.78 30.29 -12.03
CA VAL A 277 -22.20 30.32 -10.68
C VAL A 277 -23.20 30.93 -9.68
N ARG A 278 -23.37 30.26 -8.54
CA ARG A 278 -24.35 30.67 -7.52
C ARG A 278 -23.68 30.83 -6.16
N SER A 279 -24.14 31.81 -5.38
CA SER A 279 -23.73 31.95 -3.99
C SER A 279 -24.37 30.87 -3.12
N VAL A 280 -23.59 30.31 -2.20
CA VAL A 280 -24.09 29.42 -1.14
C VAL A 280 -24.50 30.28 0.06
N PRO A 281 -25.75 30.20 0.54
CA PRO A 281 -26.16 30.90 1.75
C PRO A 281 -25.42 30.30 2.95
N VAL A 282 -24.73 31.14 3.71
CA VAL A 282 -24.05 30.74 4.94
C VAL A 282 -25.11 30.55 6.03
N GLY A 283 -25.37 29.30 6.40
CA GLY A 283 -26.33 28.92 7.45
C GLY A 283 -25.67 28.68 8.80
N GLU A 284 -26.43 28.14 9.75
CA GLU A 284 -25.88 27.61 11.00
C GLU A 284 -24.96 26.42 10.74
N VAL A 285 -24.05 26.16 11.69
CA VAL A 285 -23.19 24.97 11.65
C VAL A 285 -24.10 23.75 11.78
N SER A 286 -24.03 22.87 10.78
CA SER A 286 -24.80 21.63 10.77
C SER A 286 -24.41 20.76 11.97
N GLU A 287 -25.38 20.05 12.55
CA GLU A 287 -25.08 19.04 13.56
C GLU A 287 -24.10 18.01 12.97
N PRO A 288 -23.10 17.55 13.73
CA PRO A 288 -22.16 16.56 13.25
C PRO A 288 -22.91 15.29 12.84
N VAL A 289 -22.95 15.01 11.54
CA VAL A 289 -23.54 13.79 11.00
C VAL A 289 -22.82 12.59 11.62
N VAL A 290 -23.55 11.74 12.35
CA VAL A 290 -23.04 10.49 12.89
C VAL A 290 -22.60 9.61 11.73
N GLY A 291 -21.28 9.48 11.52
CA GLY A 291 -20.67 8.71 10.44
C GLY A 291 -19.88 9.53 9.40
N GLY A 292 -20.01 10.86 9.39
CA GLY A 292 -19.16 11.75 8.60
C GLY A 292 -17.84 12.03 9.31
N ARG A 293 -16.70 11.96 8.60
CA ARG A 293 -15.38 12.30 9.17
C ARG A 293 -15.41 13.73 9.70
N VAL A 294 -15.34 13.91 11.02
CA VAL A 294 -15.19 15.21 11.67
C VAL A 294 -13.81 15.76 11.34
N ALA A 295 -13.73 16.88 10.64
CA ALA A 295 -12.46 17.58 10.43
C ALA A 295 -11.92 18.05 11.79
N GLY A 296 -10.82 17.41 12.23
CA GLY A 296 -10.16 17.65 13.52
C GLY A 296 -10.04 16.42 14.42
N SER A 297 -10.86 15.36 14.23
CA SER A 297 -10.66 14.11 14.96
C SER A 297 -9.54 13.28 14.33
N GLU A 298 -8.79 12.57 15.17
CA GLU A 298 -7.74 11.66 14.71
C GLU A 298 -8.38 10.56 13.84
N PRO A 299 -7.94 10.35 12.59
CA PRO A 299 -8.52 9.32 11.75
C PRO A 299 -8.30 7.94 12.39
N PRO A 300 -9.29 7.03 12.32
CA PRO A 300 -9.11 5.69 12.85
C PRO A 300 -7.99 4.97 12.10
N ILE A 301 -7.25 4.11 12.81
CA ILE A 301 -6.26 3.22 12.20
C ILE A 301 -6.93 2.43 11.06
N PRO A 302 -6.38 2.45 9.82
CA PRO A 302 -6.91 1.70 8.70
C PRO A 302 -7.09 0.22 9.02
N VAL A 303 -8.17 -0.40 8.51
CA VAL A 303 -8.53 -1.79 8.84
C VAL A 303 -7.40 -2.78 8.56
N MET A 304 -6.70 -2.59 7.43
CA MET A 304 -5.58 -3.45 7.05
C MET A 304 -4.38 -3.28 7.96
N VAL A 305 -4.10 -2.06 8.44
CA VAL A 305 -3.00 -1.78 9.39
C VAL A 305 -3.30 -2.44 10.73
N ARG A 306 -4.54 -2.33 11.23
CA ARG A 306 -4.97 -2.92 12.52
C ARG A 306 -4.79 -4.44 12.58
N ARG A 307 -4.86 -5.12 11.43
CA ARG A 307 -4.68 -6.58 11.34
C ARG A 307 -3.20 -7.00 11.30
N LEU A 308 -2.26 -6.05 11.22
CA LEU A 308 -0.83 -6.36 11.23
C LEU A 308 -0.33 -6.51 12.67
N PRO A 309 0.67 -7.38 12.93
CA PRO A 309 1.33 -7.43 14.23
C PRO A 309 2.09 -6.11 14.49
N GLN A 310 2.14 -5.70 15.75
CA GLN A 310 2.98 -4.59 16.18
C GLN A 310 4.44 -5.05 16.25
N SER A 311 5.35 -4.29 15.62
CA SER A 311 6.78 -4.65 15.64
C SER A 311 7.41 -4.32 16.99
N LYS A 312 8.29 -5.21 17.47
CA LYS A 312 9.15 -4.96 18.64
C LYS A 312 10.22 -3.89 18.37
N ALA A 313 10.49 -3.58 17.10
CA ALA A 313 11.45 -2.55 16.69
C ALA A 313 10.72 -1.33 16.13
N LEU A 314 10.90 -0.17 16.78
CA LEU A 314 10.19 1.08 16.45
C LEU A 314 10.40 1.55 15.00
N LEU A 315 11.57 1.25 14.43
CA LEU A 315 11.91 1.62 13.04
C LEU A 315 11.02 0.89 12.02
N SER A 316 10.61 -0.34 12.31
CA SER A 316 9.76 -1.17 11.45
C SER A 316 8.30 -1.23 11.91
N ASP A 317 7.91 -0.52 12.97
CA ASP A 317 6.54 -0.52 13.44
C ASP A 317 5.64 0.43 12.63
N VAL A 318 4.77 -0.17 11.82
CA VAL A 318 3.78 0.54 11.00
C VAL A 318 2.70 1.23 11.85
N HIS A 319 2.41 0.74 13.07
CA HIS A 319 1.42 1.35 13.96
C HIS A 319 1.93 2.67 14.52
N ARG A 320 3.14 2.67 15.09
CA ARG A 320 3.85 3.91 15.47
C ARG A 320 3.87 4.91 14.31
N PHE A 321 4.26 4.45 13.13
CA PHE A 321 4.38 5.33 11.97
C PHE A 321 3.03 5.90 11.50
N TRP A 322 1.94 5.13 11.61
CA TRP A 322 0.59 5.67 11.40
C TRP A 322 0.29 6.80 12.39
N GLU A 323 0.47 6.57 13.68
CA GLU A 323 0.13 7.57 14.72
C GLU A 323 0.94 8.87 14.54
N GLN A 324 2.25 8.73 14.30
CA GLN A 324 3.19 9.85 14.25
C GLN A 324 3.29 10.53 12.87
N THR A 325 3.00 9.83 11.76
CA THR A 325 3.17 10.35 10.40
C THR A 325 1.96 10.09 9.52
N GLY A 326 1.48 8.84 9.42
CA GLY A 326 0.38 8.47 8.51
C GLY A 326 -0.92 9.24 8.75
N SER A 327 -1.29 9.45 10.02
CA SER A 327 -2.49 10.19 10.45
C SER A 327 -2.44 11.67 10.06
N PHE A 328 -1.25 12.26 9.98
CA PHE A 328 -1.05 13.65 9.53
C PHE A 328 -1.29 13.75 8.02
N TYR A 329 -0.68 12.85 7.25
CA TYR A 329 -0.90 12.79 5.81
C TYR A 329 -2.38 12.52 5.47
N ALA A 330 -3.05 11.63 6.22
CA ALA A 330 -4.48 11.36 6.06
C ALA A 330 -5.40 12.57 6.35
N ARG A 331 -4.92 13.55 7.12
CA ARG A 331 -5.63 14.81 7.43
C ARG A 331 -5.25 15.97 6.49
N GLY A 332 -4.38 15.74 5.50
CA GLY A 332 -3.82 16.80 4.67
C GLY A 332 -2.79 17.68 5.40
N MET A 333 -2.25 17.19 6.51
CA MET A 333 -1.31 17.88 7.41
C MET A 333 0.12 17.32 7.31
N GLY A 334 0.50 16.74 6.17
CA GLY A 334 1.81 16.09 6.01
C GLY A 334 3.00 17.03 6.27
N ASN A 335 2.87 18.30 5.89
CA ASN A 335 3.86 19.34 6.15
C ASN A 335 3.95 19.75 7.63
N ASP A 336 2.94 19.39 8.44
CA ASP A 336 2.92 19.74 9.85
C ASP A 336 3.62 18.67 10.71
N THR A 337 4.17 17.60 10.13
CA THR A 337 4.95 16.60 10.89
C THR A 337 6.19 17.23 11.54
N ILE A 338 6.52 16.80 12.77
CA ILE A 338 7.76 17.22 13.44
C ILE A 338 8.96 16.40 12.93
N THR A 339 10.15 16.97 13.01
CA THR A 339 11.40 16.24 12.72
C THR A 339 11.83 15.46 13.95
N ASP A 340 11.30 14.25 14.07
CA ASP A 340 11.73 13.27 15.08
C ASP A 340 12.89 12.38 14.55
N PRO A 341 13.49 11.51 15.39
CA PRO A 341 14.58 10.65 14.96
C PRO A 341 14.24 9.66 13.82
N PHE A 342 12.96 9.37 13.56
CA PHE A 342 12.53 8.49 12.48
C PHE A 342 12.32 9.25 11.18
N VAL A 343 11.54 10.34 11.22
CA VAL A 343 11.29 11.24 10.09
C VAL A 343 12.59 11.84 9.60
N GLY A 344 13.49 12.24 10.51
CA GLY A 344 14.81 12.77 10.18
C GLY A 344 15.73 11.77 9.46
N LEU A 345 15.52 10.46 9.62
CA LEU A 345 16.25 9.41 8.90
C LEU A 345 15.63 9.08 7.53
N GLY A 346 14.39 9.51 7.26
CA GLY A 346 13.68 9.19 6.02
C GLY A 346 13.32 7.71 5.86
N VAL A 347 13.25 6.94 6.95
CA VAL A 347 12.95 5.49 6.91
C VAL A 347 11.44 5.27 7.00
N MET A 348 10.91 4.45 6.09
CA MET A 348 9.51 4.02 6.10
C MET A 348 9.42 2.54 6.50
N PRO A 349 8.50 2.17 7.41
CA PRO A 349 8.13 0.77 7.59
C PRO A 349 7.61 0.13 6.30
N ALA A 350 7.58 -1.20 6.29
CA ALA A 350 6.95 -1.97 5.22
C ALA A 350 5.43 -1.74 5.20
N SER A 351 4.80 -1.86 4.01
CA SER A 351 3.35 -1.79 3.82
C SER A 351 2.64 -0.51 4.29
N THR A 352 3.32 0.63 4.36
CA THR A 352 2.69 1.91 4.75
C THR A 352 1.72 2.46 3.71
N ALA A 353 1.71 1.93 2.48
CA ALA A 353 0.71 2.29 1.47
C ALA A 353 -0.74 1.88 1.88
N LEU A 354 -0.89 0.99 2.87
CA LEU A 354 -2.17 0.66 3.51
C LEU A 354 -2.85 1.85 4.21
N PHE A 355 -2.17 2.98 4.35
CA PHE A 355 -2.74 4.21 4.90
C PHE A 355 -3.75 4.88 3.98
N ARG A 356 -3.73 4.55 2.68
CA ARG A 356 -4.57 5.20 1.67
C ARG A 356 -5.86 4.45 1.39
N ASP A 357 -6.86 5.24 1.01
CA ASP A 357 -8.15 4.78 0.53
C ASP A 357 -8.36 5.33 -0.89
N MET A 358 -8.39 4.43 -1.88
CA MET A 358 -8.54 4.77 -3.31
C MET A 358 -9.98 5.00 -3.76
N THR A 359 -10.97 4.94 -2.85
CA THR A 359 -12.38 5.22 -3.18
C THR A 359 -12.59 6.63 -3.73
N SER A 360 -11.75 7.61 -3.37
CA SER A 360 -11.92 9.01 -3.78
C SER A 360 -11.45 9.31 -5.21
N ILE A 361 -10.73 8.42 -5.88
CA ILE A 361 -10.09 8.69 -7.17
C ILE A 361 -10.77 8.02 -8.38
N ARG A 362 -11.77 7.16 -8.14
CA ARG A 362 -12.47 6.39 -9.18
C ARG A 362 -13.95 6.75 -9.26
N PHE A 363 -14.51 6.67 -10.47
CA PHE A 363 -15.94 6.87 -10.73
C PHE A 363 -16.72 5.55 -10.77
N GLU A 364 -16.04 4.47 -11.16
CA GLU A 364 -16.62 3.15 -11.35
C GLU A 364 -15.75 2.10 -10.66
N HIS A 365 -16.36 0.97 -10.29
CA HIS A 365 -15.69 -0.22 -9.79
C HIS A 365 -16.27 -1.46 -10.49
N PRO A 366 -15.52 -2.58 -10.56
CA PRO A 366 -16.09 -3.80 -11.12
C PRO A 366 -17.16 -4.36 -10.19
N GLU A 367 -18.23 -4.87 -10.77
CA GLU A 367 -19.24 -5.70 -10.12
C GLU A 367 -19.09 -7.14 -10.64
N TRP A 368 -19.04 -8.11 -9.73
CA TRP A 368 -18.94 -9.53 -10.07
C TRP A 368 -20.32 -10.18 -10.17
N VAL A 369 -20.55 -10.93 -11.26
CA VAL A 369 -21.76 -11.71 -11.55
C VAL A 369 -21.38 -13.21 -11.43
N PRO A 370 -21.66 -13.85 -10.28
CA PRO A 370 -21.20 -15.21 -10.00
C PRO A 370 -21.66 -16.26 -11.01
N GLU A 371 -22.88 -16.12 -11.51
CA GLU A 371 -23.58 -17.09 -12.37
C GLU A 371 -22.91 -17.23 -13.75
N ASN A 372 -22.15 -16.21 -14.15
CA ASN A 372 -21.40 -16.17 -15.40
C ASN A 372 -19.94 -16.58 -15.21
N CYS A 373 -19.48 -16.80 -13.97
CA CYS A 373 -18.06 -16.96 -13.66
C CYS A 373 -17.55 -18.37 -14.00
N THR A 374 -16.66 -18.46 -15.00
CA THR A 374 -16.00 -19.71 -15.40
C THR A 374 -14.80 -20.11 -14.53
N ALA A 375 -14.47 -19.30 -13.52
CA ALA A 375 -13.31 -19.48 -12.65
C ALA A 375 -11.95 -19.53 -13.39
N CYS A 376 -11.82 -18.74 -14.46
CA CYS A 376 -10.62 -18.69 -15.30
C CYS A 376 -9.40 -18.00 -14.67
N GLY A 377 -9.62 -17.12 -13.68
CA GLY A 377 -8.56 -16.42 -12.95
C GLY A 377 -7.88 -15.25 -13.65
N LYS A 378 -8.30 -14.91 -14.88
CA LYS A 378 -7.73 -13.77 -15.65
C LYS A 378 -7.87 -12.44 -14.90
N CYS A 379 -8.99 -12.22 -14.20
CA CYS A 379 -9.30 -10.96 -13.53
C CYS A 379 -8.34 -10.61 -12.39
N TYR A 380 -8.05 -11.56 -11.50
CA TYR A 380 -7.12 -11.35 -10.39
C TYR A 380 -5.66 -11.41 -10.81
N THR A 381 -5.36 -12.05 -11.95
CA THR A 381 -4.00 -12.13 -12.53
C THR A 381 -3.57 -10.83 -13.19
N VAL A 382 -4.48 -10.14 -13.90
CA VAL A 382 -4.16 -8.87 -14.58
C VAL A 382 -4.16 -7.67 -13.63
N CYS A 383 -4.82 -7.79 -12.48
CA CYS A 383 -5.06 -6.68 -11.56
C CYS A 383 -3.74 -6.08 -11.03
N PRO A 384 -3.43 -4.80 -11.34
CA PRO A 384 -2.18 -4.19 -10.91
C PRO A 384 -2.19 -3.73 -9.44
N ASP A 385 -3.36 -3.64 -8.79
CA ASP A 385 -3.51 -3.01 -7.48
C ASP A 385 -4.00 -3.99 -6.39
N THR A 386 -3.82 -5.30 -6.59
CA THR A 386 -4.24 -6.35 -5.65
C THR A 386 -5.66 -6.13 -5.13
N ALA A 387 -6.55 -5.79 -6.06
CA ALA A 387 -7.84 -5.18 -5.76
C ALA A 387 -9.04 -6.09 -6.01
N ILE A 388 -8.84 -7.29 -6.57
CA ILE A 388 -9.93 -8.19 -6.92
C ILE A 388 -9.54 -9.66 -6.70
N PRO A 389 -9.20 -10.09 -5.47
CA PRO A 389 -8.79 -11.48 -5.22
C PRO A 389 -9.90 -12.48 -5.54
N GLY A 390 -9.47 -13.68 -5.95
CA GLY A 390 -10.30 -14.88 -5.89
C GLY A 390 -10.04 -15.67 -4.62
N LEU A 391 -11.08 -16.30 -4.07
CA LEU A 391 -10.98 -17.17 -2.90
C LEU A 391 -11.95 -18.34 -3.02
N VAL A 392 -11.45 -19.55 -2.83
CA VAL A 392 -12.25 -20.78 -2.73
C VAL A 392 -12.37 -21.18 -1.27
N SER A 393 -13.60 -21.33 -0.79
CA SER A 393 -13.93 -21.66 0.61
C SER A 393 -14.74 -22.96 0.68
N GLU A 394 -14.51 -23.76 1.72
CA GLU A 394 -15.39 -24.90 2.01
C GLU A 394 -16.73 -24.39 2.57
N VAL A 395 -17.83 -25.08 2.22
CA VAL A 395 -19.19 -24.70 2.66
C VAL A 395 -19.26 -24.55 4.18
N GLY A 396 -18.83 -25.58 4.93
CA GLY A 396 -18.82 -25.54 6.40
C GLY A 396 -17.98 -24.39 6.96
N ALA A 397 -16.83 -24.10 6.35
CA ALA A 397 -15.95 -23.01 6.78
C ALA A 397 -16.57 -21.62 6.59
N VAL A 398 -17.35 -21.42 5.53
CA VAL A 398 -18.15 -20.18 5.34
C VAL A 398 -19.14 -20.03 6.48
N LEU A 399 -19.94 -21.06 6.76
CA LEU A 399 -20.98 -20.99 7.78
C LEU A 399 -20.39 -20.83 9.19
N ASP A 400 -19.29 -21.53 9.50
CA ASP A 400 -18.58 -21.40 10.78
C ASP A 400 -17.96 -19.99 10.96
N THR A 401 -17.53 -19.35 9.86
CA THR A 401 -17.07 -17.95 9.87
C THR A 401 -18.20 -17.00 10.24
N VAL A 402 -19.38 -17.17 9.63
CA VAL A 402 -20.57 -16.35 9.93
C VAL A 402 -20.98 -16.47 11.40
N VAL A 403 -21.00 -17.69 11.94
CA VAL A 403 -21.28 -17.93 13.38
C VAL A 403 -20.26 -17.22 14.27
N THR A 404 -18.98 -17.29 13.91
CA THR A 404 -17.90 -16.65 14.67
C THR A 404 -18.04 -15.13 14.67
N ARG A 405 -18.39 -14.53 13.53
CA ARG A 405 -18.66 -13.09 13.41
C ARG A 405 -19.88 -12.67 14.23
N ALA A 406 -20.98 -13.41 14.15
CA ALA A 406 -22.18 -13.16 14.95
C ALA A 406 -21.89 -13.16 16.46
N ARG A 407 -21.03 -14.08 16.96
CA ARG A 407 -20.59 -14.07 18.37
C ARG A 407 -19.78 -12.82 18.72
N LYS A 408 -18.89 -12.38 17.82
CA LYS A 408 -18.01 -11.23 18.04
C LYS A 408 -18.79 -9.92 18.18
N HIS A 409 -19.99 -9.84 17.61
CA HIS A 409 -20.91 -8.71 17.79
C HIS A 409 -21.74 -8.79 19.09
N GLY A 410 -21.33 -9.63 20.05
CA GLY A 410 -21.85 -9.62 21.42
C GLY A 410 -23.15 -10.38 21.61
N LEU A 411 -23.55 -11.20 20.64
CA LEU A 411 -24.79 -11.97 20.68
C LEU A 411 -24.59 -13.32 21.35
N GLU A 412 -25.43 -13.62 22.34
CA GLU A 412 -25.48 -14.93 22.97
C GLU A 412 -26.22 -15.92 22.04
N LEU A 413 -25.45 -16.63 21.21
CA LEU A 413 -25.99 -17.61 20.27
C LEU A 413 -26.23 -18.96 20.97
N LYS A 414 -27.48 -19.29 21.25
CA LYS A 414 -27.86 -20.55 21.91
C LYS A 414 -28.11 -21.67 20.90
N HIS A 415 -28.77 -21.38 19.78
CA HIS A 415 -29.27 -22.41 18.86
C HIS A 415 -28.55 -22.40 17.51
N LEU A 416 -28.11 -21.24 17.04
CA LEU A 416 -27.47 -21.03 15.74
C LEU A 416 -26.30 -21.98 15.46
N PRO A 417 -25.35 -22.21 16.40
CA PRO A 417 -24.22 -23.10 16.13
C PRO A 417 -24.64 -24.54 15.78
N LYS A 418 -25.76 -25.01 16.35
CA LYS A 418 -26.33 -26.33 16.03
C LYS A 418 -27.18 -26.27 14.75
N ALA A 419 -27.99 -25.22 14.60
CA ALA A 419 -28.86 -25.04 13.44
C ALA A 419 -28.08 -24.91 12.13
N VAL A 420 -26.88 -24.31 12.16
CA VAL A 420 -26.00 -24.17 10.99
C VAL A 420 -25.61 -25.52 10.37
N ARG A 421 -25.53 -26.61 11.14
CA ARG A 421 -25.32 -27.96 10.58
C ARG A 421 -26.52 -28.46 9.79
N GLY A 422 -27.73 -28.02 10.17
CA GLY A 422 -28.95 -28.22 9.38
C GLY A 422 -28.93 -27.42 8.09
N VAL A 423 -28.51 -26.15 8.15
CA VAL A 423 -28.33 -25.29 6.97
C VAL A 423 -27.34 -25.92 6.00
N GLU A 424 -26.18 -26.36 6.49
CA GLU A 424 -25.16 -27.02 5.65
C GLU A 424 -25.70 -28.24 4.94
N ARG A 425 -26.45 -29.11 5.64
CA ARG A 425 -27.05 -30.31 5.06
C ARG A 425 -28.07 -29.96 3.98
N ASN A 426 -28.98 -29.04 4.27
CA ASN A 426 -30.02 -28.62 3.33
C ASN A 426 -29.40 -27.94 2.09
N LEU A 427 -28.36 -27.13 2.30
CA LEU A 427 -27.65 -26.47 1.21
C LEU A 427 -26.94 -27.47 0.29
N ARG A 428 -26.26 -28.48 0.85
CA ARG A 428 -25.63 -29.55 0.05
C ARG A 428 -26.66 -30.33 -0.77
N GLN A 429 -27.82 -30.65 -0.20
CA GLN A 429 -28.91 -31.30 -0.94
C GLN A 429 -29.43 -30.44 -2.08
N LEU A 430 -29.52 -29.13 -1.90
CA LEU A 430 -29.89 -28.21 -2.97
C LEU A 430 -28.83 -28.21 -4.08
N PHE A 431 -27.55 -28.20 -3.70
CA PHE A 431 -26.45 -28.24 -4.66
C PHE A 431 -26.38 -29.51 -5.51
N ASP A 432 -26.87 -30.66 -5.01
CA ASP A 432 -26.92 -31.92 -5.80
C ASP A 432 -27.72 -31.78 -7.11
N THR A 433 -28.68 -30.85 -7.13
CA THR A 433 -29.54 -30.57 -8.28
C THR A 433 -29.29 -29.21 -8.94
N ALA A 434 -28.42 -28.38 -8.34
CA ALA A 434 -28.11 -27.05 -8.83
C ALA A 434 -27.20 -27.09 -10.06
N ARG A 435 -27.37 -26.09 -10.93
CA ARG A 435 -26.49 -25.81 -12.05
C ARG A 435 -25.44 -24.79 -11.64
N GLU A 436 -24.32 -24.76 -12.38
CA GLU A 436 -23.24 -23.78 -12.18
C GLU A 436 -23.72 -22.32 -12.31
N THR A 437 -24.83 -22.09 -13.02
CA THR A 437 -25.47 -20.79 -13.23
C THR A 437 -26.53 -20.44 -12.20
N ASP A 438 -26.85 -21.33 -11.26
CA ASP A 438 -27.89 -21.05 -10.26
C ASP A 438 -27.33 -20.16 -9.14
N PRO A 439 -28.06 -19.12 -8.69
CA PRO A 439 -27.58 -18.19 -7.67
C PRO A 439 -27.39 -18.88 -6.31
N VAL A 440 -26.15 -18.97 -5.83
CA VAL A 440 -25.84 -19.60 -4.53
C VAL A 440 -26.52 -18.88 -3.36
N GLY A 441 -26.71 -17.56 -3.48
CA GLY A 441 -27.42 -16.77 -2.47
C GLY A 441 -28.86 -17.24 -2.25
N ASP A 442 -29.59 -17.50 -3.34
CA ASP A 442 -30.98 -17.96 -3.28
C ASP A 442 -31.07 -19.37 -2.66
N LEU A 443 -30.13 -20.26 -3.03
CA LEU A 443 -30.04 -21.61 -2.48
C LEU A 443 -29.69 -21.58 -0.98
N LEU A 444 -28.87 -20.62 -0.55
CA LEU A 444 -28.52 -20.43 0.86
C LEU A 444 -29.73 -19.95 1.67
N GLU A 445 -30.50 -18.99 1.15
CA GLU A 445 -31.75 -18.55 1.79
C GLU A 445 -32.77 -19.69 1.88
N GLU A 446 -32.95 -20.48 0.82
CA GLU A 446 -33.83 -21.65 0.84
C GLU A 446 -33.36 -22.69 1.88
N ALA A 447 -32.06 -22.91 2.00
CA ALA A 447 -31.50 -23.81 3.00
C ALA A 447 -31.74 -23.31 4.44
N ILE A 448 -31.65 -22.00 4.68
CA ILE A 448 -31.94 -21.38 5.97
C ILE A 448 -33.43 -21.56 6.30
N ASP A 449 -34.32 -21.25 5.37
CA ASP A 449 -35.77 -21.37 5.57
C ASP A 449 -36.21 -22.82 5.81
N LYS A 450 -35.66 -23.78 5.05
CA LYS A 450 -35.89 -25.22 5.31
C LYS A 450 -35.43 -25.63 6.71
N THR A 451 -34.31 -25.08 7.17
CA THR A 451 -33.79 -25.38 8.52
C THR A 451 -34.69 -24.80 9.61
N LEU A 452 -35.19 -23.57 9.43
CA LEU A 452 -36.14 -22.94 10.35
C LEU A 452 -37.50 -23.66 10.36
N ALA A 453 -37.97 -24.11 9.20
CA ALA A 453 -39.23 -24.85 9.07
C ALA A 453 -39.16 -26.25 9.70
N ALA A 454 -38.01 -26.91 9.59
CA ALA A 454 -37.77 -28.25 10.16
C ALA A 454 -37.39 -28.22 11.65
N SER A 455 -37.30 -27.05 12.28
CA SER A 455 -36.95 -26.93 13.70
C SER A 455 -38.06 -27.45 14.61
N GLU A 456 -37.73 -28.37 15.51
CA GLU A 456 -38.62 -28.91 16.56
C GLU A 456 -38.78 -27.96 17.77
N LEU A 457 -38.10 -26.81 17.79
CA LEU A 457 -38.25 -25.81 18.85
C LEU A 457 -39.65 -25.17 18.80
N GLU A 458 -40.22 -24.91 19.98
CA GLU A 458 -41.54 -24.29 20.16
C GLU A 458 -41.46 -23.01 21.02
N GLY A 459 -42.47 -22.14 20.93
CA GLY A 459 -42.59 -20.93 21.74
C GLY A 459 -41.40 -19.97 21.63
N GLU A 460 -40.96 -19.43 22.77
CA GLU A 460 -39.87 -18.43 22.86
C GLU A 460 -38.52 -18.93 22.29
N GLU A 461 -38.25 -20.23 22.35
CA GLU A 461 -36.99 -20.79 21.86
C GLU A 461 -36.95 -20.82 20.32
N ARG A 462 -38.11 -20.99 19.66
CA ARG A 462 -38.24 -20.89 18.20
C ARG A 462 -38.08 -19.44 17.73
N GLU A 463 -38.69 -18.50 18.43
CA GLU A 463 -38.52 -17.07 18.15
C GLU A 463 -37.06 -16.63 18.30
N ARG A 464 -36.36 -17.16 19.32
CA ARG A 464 -34.94 -16.90 19.51
C ARG A 464 -34.11 -17.44 18.35
N LEU A 465 -34.34 -18.68 17.90
CA LEU A 465 -33.64 -19.22 16.72
C LEU A 465 -33.90 -18.36 15.46
N GLY A 466 -35.13 -17.88 15.28
CA GLY A 466 -35.47 -16.96 14.18
C GLY A 466 -34.61 -15.70 14.21
N LYS A 467 -34.53 -15.02 15.37
CA LYS A 467 -33.68 -13.84 15.56
C LYS A 467 -32.20 -14.13 15.34
N GLU A 468 -31.71 -15.27 15.82
CA GLU A 468 -30.33 -15.68 15.59
C GLU A 468 -30.05 -15.95 14.10
N MET A 469 -31.02 -16.49 13.34
CA MET A 469 -30.89 -16.63 11.89
C MET A 469 -30.99 -15.31 11.12
N ASP A 470 -31.76 -14.35 11.60
CA ASP A 470 -31.78 -13.01 10.98
C ASP A 470 -30.43 -12.32 11.12
N VAL A 471 -29.74 -12.52 12.25
CA VAL A 471 -28.34 -12.10 12.42
C VAL A 471 -27.42 -12.85 11.46
N PHE A 472 -27.61 -14.16 11.32
CA PHE A 472 -26.82 -14.97 10.37
C PHE A 472 -26.93 -14.42 8.93
N ARG A 473 -28.14 -14.03 8.51
CA ARG A 473 -28.38 -13.36 7.22
C ARG A 473 -27.69 -12.00 7.13
N GLN A 474 -27.78 -11.20 8.18
CA GLN A 474 -27.13 -9.89 8.25
C GLN A 474 -25.60 -9.98 8.18
N GLU A 475 -25.00 -11.00 8.78
CA GLU A 475 -23.54 -11.21 8.72
C GLU A 475 -23.06 -11.70 7.34
N LEU A 476 -23.92 -12.39 6.60
CA LEU A 476 -23.65 -12.76 5.20
C LEU A 476 -23.79 -11.56 4.27
N ASP A 477 -24.72 -10.65 4.55
CA ASP A 477 -24.94 -9.37 3.85
C ASP A 477 -24.91 -9.47 2.30
N GLY A 478 -25.52 -10.53 1.76
CA GLY A 478 -25.54 -10.77 0.32
C GLY A 478 -24.15 -10.99 -0.30
N PHE A 479 -23.15 -11.40 0.49
CA PHE A 479 -21.85 -11.82 -0.01
C PHE A 479 -22.04 -13.00 -0.97
N ARG A 480 -21.46 -12.87 -2.18
CA ARG A 480 -21.77 -13.75 -3.30
C ARG A 480 -20.78 -14.90 -3.40
N PHE A 481 -21.29 -16.06 -3.84
CA PHE A 481 -20.52 -17.27 -4.12
C PHE A 481 -20.95 -17.87 -5.46
N ALA A 482 -20.07 -18.66 -6.09
CA ALA A 482 -20.35 -19.39 -7.33
C ALA A 482 -20.06 -20.89 -7.19
N LEU A 483 -20.92 -21.72 -7.76
CA LEU A 483 -20.64 -23.13 -8.05
C LEU A 483 -19.89 -23.22 -9.37
N SER A 484 -18.55 -23.18 -9.29
CA SER A 484 -17.73 -23.23 -10.52
C SER A 484 -17.30 -24.66 -10.86
N ARG A 485 -17.19 -24.96 -12.15
CA ARG A 485 -16.72 -26.26 -12.63
C ARG A 485 -15.42 -26.77 -11.97
N PRO A 486 -14.32 -25.99 -11.90
CA PRO A 486 -13.06 -26.50 -11.36
C PRO A 486 -13.05 -26.68 -9.85
N TYR A 487 -13.85 -25.90 -9.09
CA TYR A 487 -13.78 -25.90 -7.63
C TYR A 487 -14.96 -26.58 -6.96
N TYR A 488 -16.12 -26.69 -7.62
CA TYR A 488 -17.30 -27.38 -7.11
C TYR A 488 -17.59 -28.66 -7.90
N THR A 489 -17.99 -28.53 -9.17
CA THR A 489 -18.52 -29.66 -9.97
C THR A 489 -17.54 -30.81 -10.15
N VAL A 490 -16.27 -30.53 -10.45
CA VAL A 490 -15.26 -31.58 -10.66
C VAL A 490 -14.87 -32.27 -9.35
N PRO A 491 -14.55 -31.54 -8.25
CA PRO A 491 -14.33 -32.17 -6.95
C PRO A 491 -15.51 -33.02 -6.48
N GLU A 492 -16.74 -32.49 -6.54
CA GLU A 492 -17.94 -33.19 -6.05
C GLU A 492 -18.20 -34.50 -6.79
N LYS A 493 -17.90 -34.55 -8.11
CA LYS A 493 -17.96 -35.78 -8.91
C LYS A 493 -16.91 -36.81 -8.53
N ARG A 494 -15.76 -36.39 -7.98
CA ARG A 494 -14.68 -37.29 -7.54
C ARG A 494 -14.93 -37.81 -6.13
N GLU A 495 -15.31 -36.92 -5.23
CA GLU A 495 -15.59 -37.20 -3.83
C GLU A 495 -16.77 -36.34 -3.36
N PRO A 496 -17.93 -36.93 -3.04
CA PRO A 496 -19.07 -36.19 -2.53
C PRO A 496 -18.71 -35.40 -1.27
N GLY A 497 -19.15 -34.14 -1.21
CA GLY A 497 -18.87 -33.18 -0.15
C GLY A 497 -17.56 -32.40 -0.30
N SER A 498 -16.74 -32.70 -1.31
CA SER A 498 -15.43 -32.06 -1.51
C SER A 498 -15.47 -30.73 -2.27
N GLY A 499 -16.61 -30.36 -2.87
CA GLY A 499 -16.81 -29.10 -3.59
C GLY A 499 -16.58 -27.84 -2.73
N GLY A 500 -15.94 -26.85 -3.32
CA GLY A 500 -15.66 -25.53 -2.74
C GLY A 500 -16.40 -24.40 -3.46
N LEU A 501 -16.76 -23.37 -2.70
CA LEU A 501 -17.46 -22.18 -3.19
C LEU A 501 -16.44 -21.12 -3.60
N LEU A 502 -16.50 -20.66 -4.84
CA LEU A 502 -15.66 -19.55 -5.32
C LEU A 502 -16.29 -18.20 -4.96
N SER A 503 -15.48 -17.24 -4.55
CA SER A 503 -15.83 -15.82 -4.44
C SER A 503 -14.79 -14.96 -5.16
N ILE A 504 -15.25 -13.91 -5.84
CA ILE A 504 -14.40 -12.81 -6.32
C ILE A 504 -14.86 -11.54 -5.60
N THR A 505 -13.96 -10.92 -4.84
CA THR A 505 -14.30 -9.76 -4.00
C THR A 505 -13.44 -8.57 -4.40
N VAL A 506 -14.03 -7.38 -4.44
CA VAL A 506 -13.30 -6.15 -4.74
C VAL A 506 -12.81 -5.52 -3.45
N ASN A 507 -11.50 -5.30 -3.31
CA ASN A 507 -10.92 -4.49 -2.25
C ASN A 507 -11.20 -3.01 -2.53
N PRO A 508 -12.09 -2.34 -1.77
CA PRO A 508 -12.43 -0.95 -2.03
C PRO A 508 -11.27 -0.01 -1.79
N TYR A 509 -10.32 -0.37 -0.91
CA TYR A 509 -9.22 0.51 -0.50
C TYR A 509 -8.12 0.63 -1.55
N THR A 510 -7.91 -0.42 -2.36
CA THR A 510 -6.84 -0.43 -3.38
C THR A 510 -7.36 -0.35 -4.81
N CYS A 511 -8.63 -0.71 -5.07
CA CYS A 511 -9.19 -0.61 -6.41
C CYS A 511 -9.13 0.83 -6.93
N LYS A 512 -8.51 1.04 -8.09
CA LYS A 512 -8.46 2.36 -8.72
C LYS A 512 -9.44 2.54 -9.88
N GLY A 513 -10.24 1.52 -10.20
CA GLY A 513 -11.24 1.60 -11.25
C GLY A 513 -10.67 1.57 -12.68
N CYS A 514 -9.55 0.85 -12.92
CA CYS A 514 -8.94 0.74 -14.24
C CYS A 514 -9.70 -0.15 -15.23
N MET A 515 -10.62 -0.99 -14.74
CA MET A 515 -11.43 -1.93 -15.52
C MET A 515 -10.66 -3.00 -16.33
N GLU A 516 -9.35 -3.16 -16.14
CA GLU A 516 -8.58 -4.24 -16.80
C GLU A 516 -9.18 -5.63 -16.52
N CYS A 517 -9.63 -5.85 -15.29
CA CYS A 517 -10.31 -7.09 -14.89
C CYS A 517 -11.63 -7.35 -15.63
N VAL A 518 -12.37 -6.29 -16.00
CA VAL A 518 -13.57 -6.36 -16.83
C VAL A 518 -13.18 -6.65 -18.28
N ALA A 519 -12.17 -5.94 -18.80
CA ALA A 519 -11.71 -6.08 -20.19
C ALA A 519 -11.21 -7.49 -20.54
N VAL A 520 -10.59 -8.19 -19.57
CA VAL A 520 -10.14 -9.59 -19.77
C VAL A 520 -11.22 -10.65 -19.50
N CYS A 521 -12.41 -10.25 -19.06
CA CYS A 521 -13.52 -11.15 -18.77
C CYS A 521 -14.36 -11.38 -20.04
N GLU A 522 -14.20 -12.55 -20.65
CA GLU A 522 -14.93 -12.93 -21.87
C GLU A 522 -16.36 -13.41 -21.61
N ASP A 523 -16.68 -13.75 -20.36
CA ASP A 523 -17.94 -14.39 -19.97
C ASP A 523 -18.98 -13.41 -19.39
N ASP A 524 -18.72 -12.09 -19.42
CA ASP A 524 -19.59 -11.07 -18.80
C ASP A 524 -19.89 -11.35 -17.30
N ALA A 525 -18.89 -11.93 -16.62
CA ALA A 525 -18.91 -12.17 -15.18
C ALA A 525 -18.43 -10.94 -14.38
N LEU A 526 -17.90 -9.92 -15.05
CA LEU A 526 -17.50 -8.66 -14.45
C LEU A 526 -18.04 -7.50 -15.28
N ARG A 527 -18.69 -6.53 -14.65
CA ARG A 527 -19.29 -5.36 -15.30
C ARG A 527 -18.90 -4.06 -14.60
N PRO A 528 -18.78 -2.92 -15.30
CA PRO A 528 -18.55 -1.65 -14.65
C PRO A 528 -19.82 -1.20 -13.90
N LEU A 529 -19.67 -0.83 -12.63
CA LEU A 529 -20.73 -0.23 -11.81
C LEU A 529 -20.31 1.17 -11.37
N ARG A 530 -21.20 2.15 -11.54
CA ARG A 530 -20.99 3.51 -11.04
C ARG A 530 -20.94 3.52 -9.52
N GLN A 531 -19.90 4.12 -8.98
CA GLN A 531 -19.70 4.21 -7.54
C GLN A 531 -20.71 5.18 -6.90
N SER A 532 -21.42 4.67 -5.89
CA SER A 532 -22.23 5.43 -4.92
C SER A 532 -21.74 5.19 -3.49
N GLU A 533 -22.21 5.98 -2.52
CA GLU A 533 -21.88 5.75 -1.10
C GLU A 533 -22.31 4.35 -0.62
N ASP A 534 -23.51 3.91 -1.03
CA ASP A 534 -24.01 2.56 -0.74
C ASP A 534 -23.14 1.47 -1.35
N SER A 535 -22.66 1.66 -2.59
CA SER A 535 -21.76 0.70 -3.23
C SER A 535 -20.43 0.58 -2.48
N VAL A 536 -19.87 1.71 -2.00
CA VAL A 536 -18.62 1.72 -1.23
C VAL A 536 -18.81 1.07 0.14
N LYS A 537 -19.95 1.32 0.79
CA LYS A 537 -20.31 0.69 2.06
C LYS A 537 -20.35 -0.83 1.90
N ARG A 538 -21.09 -1.32 0.90
CA ARG A 538 -21.20 -2.76 0.59
C ARG A 538 -19.85 -3.40 0.26
N LEU A 539 -19.02 -2.73 -0.54
CA LEU A 539 -17.67 -3.22 -0.83
C LEU A 539 -16.81 -3.35 0.43
N ARG A 540 -16.95 -2.43 1.41
CA ARG A 540 -16.21 -2.49 2.67
C ARG A 540 -16.72 -3.63 3.57
N GLU A 541 -18.03 -3.83 3.63
CA GLU A 541 -18.66 -4.95 4.35
C GLU A 541 -18.22 -6.29 3.74
N HIS A 542 -18.30 -6.43 2.42
CA HIS A 542 -17.85 -7.63 1.71
C HIS A 542 -16.35 -7.87 1.85
N TRP A 543 -15.53 -6.82 1.83
CA TRP A 543 -14.09 -6.94 2.07
C TRP A 543 -13.78 -7.39 3.49
N ASP A 544 -14.47 -6.87 4.50
CA ASP A 544 -14.29 -7.30 5.89
C ASP A 544 -14.70 -8.77 6.10
N PHE A 545 -15.80 -9.20 5.49
CA PHE A 545 -16.19 -10.61 5.46
C PHE A 545 -15.15 -11.48 4.76
N TRP A 546 -14.66 -11.05 3.58
CA TRP A 546 -13.60 -11.75 2.86
C TRP A 546 -12.34 -11.88 3.71
N LEU A 547 -11.95 -10.86 4.48
CA LEU A 547 -10.78 -10.93 5.36
C LEU A 547 -10.93 -11.98 6.48
N ASP A 548 -12.14 -12.20 6.97
CA ASP A 548 -12.42 -13.16 8.06
C ASP A 548 -12.58 -14.61 7.58
N LEU A 549 -12.92 -14.82 6.31
CA LEU A 549 -12.88 -16.17 5.72
C LEU A 549 -11.48 -16.79 5.85
N PRO A 550 -11.34 -18.13 5.96
CA PRO A 550 -10.04 -18.76 5.94
C PRO A 550 -9.34 -18.61 4.58
N ASN A 551 -8.07 -18.98 4.54
CA ASN A 551 -7.32 -19.06 3.29
C ASN A 551 -7.83 -20.25 2.44
N THR A 552 -7.65 -20.19 1.12
CA THR A 552 -8.04 -21.30 0.24
C THR A 552 -7.30 -22.58 0.61
N PRO A 553 -8.02 -23.68 0.86
CA PRO A 553 -7.38 -24.97 1.11
C PRO A 553 -6.51 -25.42 -0.07
N LYS A 554 -5.33 -26.00 0.25
CA LYS A 554 -4.35 -26.45 -0.76
C LYS A 554 -4.93 -27.39 -1.81
N LYS A 555 -5.94 -28.20 -1.46
CA LYS A 555 -6.63 -29.12 -2.38
C LYS A 555 -7.33 -28.45 -3.56
N TYR A 556 -7.65 -27.15 -3.47
CA TYR A 556 -8.24 -26.38 -4.56
C TYR A 556 -7.19 -25.69 -5.43
N GLY A 557 -5.91 -25.71 -5.03
CA GLY A 557 -4.82 -25.30 -5.90
C GLY A 557 -4.73 -26.23 -7.11
N ARG A 558 -4.64 -25.67 -8.31
CA ARG A 558 -4.53 -26.43 -9.57
C ARG A 558 -3.08 -26.48 -10.07
N ILE A 559 -2.14 -26.45 -9.12
CA ILE A 559 -0.71 -26.53 -9.37
C ILE A 559 -0.29 -27.94 -8.99
N ASP A 560 0.17 -28.72 -9.97
CA ASP A 560 0.58 -30.11 -9.76
C ASP A 560 1.94 -30.16 -9.07
N ASP A 561 2.88 -29.30 -9.50
CA ASP A 561 4.20 -29.15 -8.90
C ASP A 561 4.67 -27.69 -9.05
N LEU A 562 4.66 -26.93 -7.96
CA LEU A 562 5.10 -25.54 -7.95
C LEU A 562 6.61 -25.40 -8.19
N GLU A 563 7.40 -26.35 -7.68
CA GLU A 563 8.86 -26.33 -7.81
C GLU A 563 9.28 -26.59 -9.27
N GLN A 564 8.49 -27.35 -10.03
CA GLN A 564 8.71 -27.60 -11.46
C GLN A 564 7.93 -26.66 -12.39
N GLY A 565 7.04 -25.84 -11.86
CA GLY A 565 6.20 -24.93 -12.65
C GLY A 565 5.12 -25.67 -13.46
N ILE A 566 4.58 -26.77 -12.94
CA ILE A 566 3.60 -27.62 -13.63
C ILE A 566 2.18 -27.33 -13.10
N GLY A 567 1.24 -27.11 -14.03
CA GLY A 567 -0.18 -26.89 -13.75
C GLY A 567 -0.64 -25.45 -14.04
N ALA A 568 -1.79 -25.07 -13.46
CA ALA A 568 -2.38 -23.74 -13.58
C ALA A 568 -1.78 -22.79 -12.54
N LEU A 569 -0.58 -22.27 -12.84
CA LEU A 569 0.27 -21.50 -11.92
C LEU A 569 -0.41 -20.24 -11.36
N GLU A 570 -1.28 -19.60 -12.12
CA GLU A 570 -2.02 -18.42 -11.67
C GLU A 570 -2.93 -18.71 -10.46
N THR A 571 -3.27 -19.98 -10.20
CA THR A 571 -4.05 -20.35 -9.01
C THR A 571 -3.29 -20.19 -7.70
N LEU A 572 -1.97 -19.92 -7.72
CA LEU A 572 -1.22 -19.51 -6.53
C LEU A 572 -1.81 -18.23 -5.89
N LEU A 573 -2.50 -17.41 -6.70
CA LEU A 573 -3.13 -16.16 -6.27
C LEU A 573 -4.46 -16.36 -5.51
N LEU A 574 -4.98 -17.59 -5.45
CA LEU A 574 -6.10 -17.93 -4.57
C LEU A 574 -5.68 -18.01 -3.10
N ASP A 575 -4.38 -18.18 -2.84
CA ASP A 575 -3.83 -18.08 -1.50
C ASP A 575 -3.71 -16.60 -1.11
N LYS A 576 -4.39 -16.22 -0.02
CA LYS A 576 -4.40 -14.85 0.52
C LYS A 576 -3.02 -14.35 0.86
N ALA A 577 -2.16 -15.21 1.41
CA ALA A 577 -0.82 -14.83 1.81
C ALA A 577 0.02 -14.50 0.57
N ASN A 578 -0.11 -15.29 -0.51
CA ASN A 578 0.53 -14.98 -1.79
C ASN A 578 -0.03 -13.70 -2.42
N TYR A 579 -1.37 -13.58 -2.49
CA TYR A 579 -2.03 -12.45 -3.13
C TYR A 579 -1.72 -11.11 -2.45
N LEU A 580 -1.64 -11.10 -1.11
CA LEU A 580 -1.41 -9.89 -0.31
C LEU A 580 0.08 -9.57 -0.08
N THR A 581 1.00 -10.28 -0.74
CA THR A 581 2.45 -9.95 -0.75
C THR A 581 2.81 -8.65 -1.46
N PHE A 582 1.80 -7.91 -1.89
CA PHE A 582 1.95 -6.59 -2.44
C PHE A 582 0.74 -5.76 -1.99
N SER A 583 0.95 -4.85 -1.04
CA SER A 583 -0.16 -4.21 -0.33
C SER A 583 -0.94 -3.21 -1.20
N SER A 584 -0.33 -2.72 -2.29
CA SER A 584 -0.85 -1.65 -3.14
C SER A 584 -1.28 -0.42 -2.32
N GLY A 585 -2.15 0.44 -2.84
CA GLY A 585 -2.45 1.74 -2.22
C GLY A 585 -1.41 2.83 -2.53
N ASP A 586 -0.49 2.56 -3.45
CA ASP A 586 0.52 3.48 -3.96
C ASP A 586 0.01 4.36 -5.11
N GLY A 587 0.91 5.24 -5.55
CA GLY A 587 0.66 6.27 -6.55
C GLY A 587 0.82 5.92 -8.02
N ALA A 588 0.90 4.64 -8.38
CA ALA A 588 0.98 4.25 -9.78
C ALA A 588 -0.27 4.63 -10.58
N CYS A 589 -0.12 4.74 -11.90
CA CYS A 589 -1.22 4.94 -12.83
C CYS A 589 -2.30 3.85 -12.71
N LEU A 590 -3.52 4.21 -13.11
CA LEU A 590 -4.59 3.24 -13.39
C LEU A 590 -4.11 2.26 -14.48
N GLY A 591 -4.20 0.95 -14.23
CA GLY A 591 -3.82 -0.06 -15.22
C GLY A 591 -2.30 -0.24 -15.40
N CYS A 592 -1.49 0.10 -14.39
CA CYS A 592 -0.03 0.02 -14.50
C CYS A 592 0.48 -1.44 -14.59
N SER A 593 0.94 -1.86 -15.77
CA SER A 593 1.44 -3.22 -16.00
C SER A 593 2.76 -3.55 -15.27
N GLU A 594 3.60 -2.55 -14.95
CA GLU A 594 4.80 -2.76 -14.10
C GLU A 594 4.40 -3.42 -12.77
N LYS A 595 3.29 -2.97 -12.19
CA LYS A 595 2.79 -3.48 -10.92
C LYS A 595 2.26 -4.90 -11.02
N THR A 596 1.52 -5.22 -12.08
CA THR A 596 1.04 -6.59 -12.32
C THR A 596 2.21 -7.57 -12.37
N ILE A 597 3.28 -7.22 -13.11
CA ILE A 597 4.48 -8.07 -13.21
C ILE A 597 5.16 -8.23 -11.84
N ILE A 598 5.33 -7.13 -11.10
CA ILE A 598 5.95 -7.17 -9.77
C ILE A 598 5.10 -7.98 -8.79
N HIS A 599 3.78 -7.85 -8.82
CA HIS A 599 2.87 -8.62 -7.95
C HIS A 599 2.95 -10.11 -8.23
N LEU A 600 2.91 -10.53 -9.49
CA LEU A 600 3.10 -11.94 -9.86
C LEU A 600 4.45 -12.47 -9.41
N PHE A 601 5.51 -11.67 -9.59
CA PHE A 601 6.86 -12.04 -9.19
C PHE A 601 6.99 -12.21 -7.65
N THR A 602 6.46 -11.26 -6.86
CA THR A 602 6.49 -11.35 -5.39
C THR A 602 5.62 -12.50 -4.89
N ALA A 603 4.43 -12.70 -5.48
CA ALA A 603 3.54 -13.81 -5.12
C ALA A 603 4.16 -15.18 -5.44
N THR A 604 4.94 -15.27 -6.54
CA THR A 604 5.69 -16.49 -6.89
C THR A 604 6.77 -16.81 -5.86
N ILE A 605 7.54 -15.79 -5.44
CA ILE A 605 8.57 -15.97 -4.41
C ILE A 605 7.93 -16.39 -3.09
N GLU A 606 6.85 -15.73 -2.69
CA GLU A 606 6.12 -16.08 -1.46
C GLU A 606 5.67 -17.54 -1.49
N ALA A 607 5.02 -17.96 -2.57
CA ALA A 607 4.47 -19.31 -2.70
C ALA A 607 5.56 -20.39 -2.55
N LEU A 608 6.75 -20.16 -3.12
CA LEU A 608 7.90 -21.05 -2.98
C LEU A 608 8.47 -21.03 -1.55
N MET A 609 8.71 -19.83 -1.03
CA MET A 609 9.40 -19.66 0.26
C MET A 609 8.57 -20.13 1.45
N GLN A 610 7.24 -19.96 1.42
CA GLN A 610 6.35 -20.42 2.50
C GLN A 610 6.48 -21.93 2.74
N GLN A 611 6.49 -22.73 1.67
CA GLN A 611 6.60 -24.18 1.78
C GLN A 611 7.96 -24.60 2.32
N ARG A 612 9.03 -24.00 1.79
CA ARG A 612 10.41 -24.28 2.19
C ARG A 612 10.68 -23.91 3.64
N VAL A 613 10.24 -22.72 4.07
CA VAL A 613 10.39 -22.24 5.46
C VAL A 613 9.58 -23.10 6.43
N ALA A 614 8.35 -23.48 6.09
CA ALA A 614 7.54 -24.33 6.95
C ALA A 614 8.21 -25.69 7.22
N LYS A 615 8.77 -26.33 6.17
CA LYS A 615 9.56 -27.56 6.30
C LYS A 615 10.78 -27.34 7.20
N HIS A 616 11.55 -26.29 6.92
CA HIS A 616 12.78 -25.98 7.66
C HIS A 616 12.55 -25.71 9.15
N VAL A 617 11.47 -24.99 9.48
CA VAL A 617 11.09 -24.71 10.88
C VAL A 617 10.76 -26.00 11.63
N GLY A 618 10.12 -26.98 10.96
CA GLY A 618 9.87 -28.30 11.53
C GLY A 618 11.17 -29.07 11.83
N GLU A 619 12.08 -29.10 10.86
CA GLU A 619 13.39 -29.75 11.01
C GLU A 619 14.24 -29.10 12.11
N LEU A 620 14.19 -27.76 12.21
CA LEU A 620 14.92 -27.02 13.22
C LEU A 620 14.38 -27.30 14.63
N ALA A 621 13.05 -27.36 14.80
CA ALA A 621 12.43 -27.73 16.06
C ALA A 621 12.82 -29.15 16.50
N GLU A 622 12.86 -30.10 15.57
CA GLU A 622 13.31 -31.47 15.84
C GLU A 622 14.79 -31.52 16.24
N LEU A 623 15.65 -30.77 15.52
CA LEU A 623 17.07 -30.66 15.83
C LEU A 623 17.32 -30.07 17.22
N ILE A 624 16.58 -29.02 17.58
CA ILE A 624 16.62 -28.39 18.91
C ILE A 624 16.24 -29.42 19.98
N ALA A 625 15.13 -30.14 19.81
CA ALA A 625 14.68 -31.14 20.78
C ALA A 625 15.69 -32.29 20.95
N LYS A 626 16.30 -32.74 19.84
CA LYS A 626 17.36 -33.75 19.87
C LYS A 626 18.60 -33.25 20.62
N LEU A 627 19.02 -32.01 20.37
CA LEU A 627 20.19 -31.42 21.03
C LEU A 627 19.95 -31.20 22.53
N GLU A 628 18.76 -30.75 22.93
CA GLU A 628 18.38 -30.65 24.34
C GLU A 628 18.44 -31.99 25.06
N LYS A 629 17.84 -33.02 24.43
CA LYS A 629 17.88 -34.37 24.97
C LYS A 629 19.31 -34.91 25.05
N HIS A 630 20.15 -34.63 24.05
CA HIS A 630 21.55 -35.03 24.05
C HIS A 630 22.31 -34.40 25.22
N ILE A 631 22.12 -33.09 25.48
CA ILE A 631 22.72 -32.41 26.63
C ILE A 631 22.27 -33.06 27.94
N GLN A 632 20.97 -33.27 28.11
CA GLN A 632 20.40 -33.90 29.32
C GLN A 632 20.95 -35.31 29.55
N LEU A 633 20.97 -36.15 28.51
CA LEU A 633 21.46 -37.52 28.62
C LEU A 633 22.94 -37.58 28.95
N LYS A 634 23.79 -36.71 28.37
CA LYS A 634 25.23 -36.70 28.67
C LYS A 634 25.49 -36.26 30.12
N LEU A 635 24.77 -35.27 30.61
CA LEU A 635 24.86 -34.83 32.02
C LEU A 635 24.38 -35.90 33.01
N VAL A 636 23.38 -36.71 32.64
CA VAL A 636 22.88 -37.81 33.47
C VAL A 636 23.74 -39.07 33.36
N ALA A 637 24.37 -39.33 32.21
CA ALA A 637 25.22 -40.50 31.99
C ALA A 637 26.48 -40.51 32.87
N ASP A 638 26.88 -39.35 33.40
CA ASP A 638 27.96 -39.25 34.39
C ASP A 638 27.52 -39.66 35.82
N ILE A 639 26.22 -39.92 36.04
CA ILE A 639 25.68 -40.50 37.28
C ILE A 639 25.56 -42.02 37.10
N ASP A 640 26.47 -42.79 37.68
CA ASP A 640 26.46 -44.25 37.61
C ASP A 640 25.35 -44.86 38.49
N LEU A 641 24.19 -45.16 37.90
CA LEU A 641 23.05 -45.77 38.61
C LEU A 641 23.07 -47.32 38.60
N SER A 642 24.19 -47.94 38.20
CA SER A 642 24.23 -49.38 37.92
C SER A 642 24.45 -50.29 39.13
N ASP A 643 24.72 -49.75 40.33
CA ASP A 643 24.83 -50.52 41.59
C ASP A 643 23.49 -50.57 42.36
N PRO A 644 22.74 -51.69 42.30
CA PRO A 644 21.45 -51.82 42.98
C PRO A 644 21.58 -51.76 44.51
N ALA A 645 22.72 -52.14 45.07
CA ALA A 645 22.96 -52.12 46.52
C ALA A 645 23.22 -50.69 47.02
N ALA A 646 23.90 -49.86 46.23
CA ALA A 646 24.06 -48.44 46.52
C ALA A 646 22.74 -47.68 46.47
N MET A 647 21.90 -47.95 45.46
CA MET A 647 20.59 -47.33 45.33
C MET A 647 19.64 -47.69 46.48
N ALA A 648 19.60 -48.96 46.88
CA ALA A 648 18.80 -49.39 48.03
C ALA A 648 19.21 -48.69 49.34
N LYS A 649 20.52 -48.46 49.53
CA LYS A 649 21.04 -47.75 50.70
C LYS A 649 20.73 -46.24 50.68
N ILE A 650 20.87 -45.58 49.53
CA ILE A 650 20.54 -44.15 49.36
C ILE A 650 19.05 -43.89 49.66
N VAL A 651 18.18 -44.79 49.22
CA VAL A 651 16.72 -44.74 49.48
C VAL A 651 16.41 -45.05 50.95
N ALA A 652 17.09 -46.02 51.56
CA ALA A 652 16.92 -46.34 52.99
C ALA A 652 17.39 -45.20 53.91
N ASP A 653 18.47 -44.50 53.54
CA ASP A 653 19.04 -43.35 54.27
C ASP A 653 18.22 -42.06 54.09
N ALA A 654 17.25 -42.03 53.17
CA ALA A 654 16.42 -40.87 52.89
C ALA A 654 15.13 -40.82 53.72
N LYS A 655 14.92 -41.76 54.67
CA LYS A 655 13.74 -41.84 55.53
C LYS A 655 13.24 -40.45 55.95
N ASP A 656 12.02 -40.14 55.50
CA ASP A 656 11.24 -38.93 55.78
C ASP A 656 11.71 -37.61 55.12
N ARG A 657 12.50 -37.66 54.02
CA ARG A 657 12.81 -36.47 53.18
C ARG A 657 12.61 -36.74 51.69
N ASP A 658 12.23 -35.70 50.95
CA ASP A 658 12.08 -35.78 49.49
C ASP A 658 13.43 -36.09 48.81
N LEU A 659 13.43 -37.17 48.02
CA LEU A 659 14.60 -37.64 47.30
C LEU A 659 14.73 -36.85 45.98
N THR A 660 15.71 -35.94 45.90
CA THR A 660 16.00 -35.18 44.67
C THR A 660 17.19 -35.77 43.93
N LEU A 661 17.23 -35.57 42.60
CA LEU A 661 18.36 -35.97 41.75
C LEU A 661 19.70 -35.41 42.23
N ALA A 662 19.73 -34.15 42.69
CA ALA A 662 20.91 -33.53 43.28
C ALA A 662 21.35 -34.22 44.59
N GLY A 663 20.39 -34.66 45.42
CA GLY A 663 20.67 -35.40 46.65
C GLY A 663 21.20 -36.82 46.41
N ILE A 664 20.75 -37.48 45.34
CA ILE A 664 21.28 -38.79 44.92
C ILE A 664 22.70 -38.61 44.35
N ALA A 665 22.89 -37.69 43.41
CA ALA A 665 24.19 -37.41 42.78
C ALA A 665 25.28 -37.07 43.80
N GLY A 666 25.01 -36.15 44.75
CA GLY A 666 25.99 -35.79 45.79
C GLY A 666 26.35 -36.95 46.74
N LYS A 667 25.42 -37.87 46.99
CA LYS A 667 25.69 -39.10 47.79
C LYS A 667 26.48 -40.16 47.01
N MET A 668 26.37 -40.20 45.68
CA MET A 668 27.16 -41.11 44.84
C MET A 668 28.57 -40.57 44.58
N GLU A 669 28.73 -39.27 44.28
CA GLU A 669 30.04 -38.65 44.09
C GLU A 669 30.95 -38.77 45.33
N SER A 670 30.36 -38.70 46.52
CA SER A 670 31.09 -38.88 47.80
C SER A 670 31.54 -40.32 48.05
N ARG A 671 31.04 -41.31 47.30
CA ARG A 671 31.33 -42.73 47.47
C ARG A 671 32.30 -43.27 46.42
N ASP A 672 32.10 -42.95 45.14
CA ASP A 672 32.85 -43.53 44.02
C ASP A 672 33.76 -42.52 43.28
N GLY A 673 33.71 -41.24 43.66
CA GLY A 673 34.41 -40.14 42.97
C GLY A 673 33.65 -39.66 41.73
N GLY A 674 33.48 -38.34 41.59
CA GLY A 674 32.76 -37.75 40.45
C GLY A 674 33.59 -37.77 39.16
N ARG A 675 32.94 -38.00 38.02
CA ARG A 675 33.53 -37.71 36.70
C ARG A 675 33.37 -36.21 36.41
N PRO A 676 34.43 -35.47 36.05
CA PRO A 676 34.31 -34.06 35.74
C PRO A 676 33.53 -33.88 34.44
N ILE A 677 32.49 -33.03 34.49
CA ILE A 677 31.79 -32.58 33.30
C ILE A 677 32.77 -31.81 32.40
N ASP A 678 32.78 -32.10 31.11
CA ASP A 678 33.48 -31.32 30.11
C ASP A 678 32.83 -29.93 29.98
N GLN A 679 33.42 -28.95 30.67
CA GLN A 679 32.91 -27.58 30.74
C GLN A 679 32.94 -26.88 29.38
N GLU A 680 33.97 -27.14 28.57
CA GLU A 680 34.11 -26.55 27.24
C GLU A 680 33.03 -27.09 26.30
N TRP A 681 32.80 -28.41 26.33
CA TRP A 681 31.70 -29.03 25.59
C TRP A 681 30.34 -28.47 26.04
N LEU A 682 30.07 -28.39 27.34
CA LEU A 682 28.78 -27.94 27.86
C LEU A 682 28.52 -26.48 27.48
N GLN A 683 29.52 -25.61 27.62
CA GLN A 683 29.41 -24.21 27.22
C GLN A 683 29.15 -24.07 25.71
N ARG A 684 29.94 -24.77 24.88
CA ARG A 684 29.79 -24.73 23.42
C ARG A 684 28.42 -25.23 22.97
N THR A 685 27.99 -26.38 23.48
CA THR A 685 26.73 -27.02 23.09
C THR A 685 25.52 -26.23 23.58
N SER A 686 25.62 -25.61 24.76
CA SER A 686 24.58 -24.70 25.27
C SER A 686 24.46 -23.42 24.43
N GLN A 687 25.60 -22.83 24.03
CA GLN A 687 25.61 -21.69 23.10
C GLN A 687 25.07 -22.06 21.72
N LEU A 688 25.37 -23.27 21.25
CA LEU A 688 24.84 -23.80 20.00
C LEU A 688 23.31 -23.94 20.06
N LEU A 689 22.78 -24.53 21.14
CA LEU A 689 21.35 -24.62 21.39
C LEU A 689 20.69 -23.23 21.42
N ALA A 690 21.29 -22.26 22.12
CA ALA A 690 20.79 -20.90 22.17
C ALA A 690 20.72 -20.25 20.77
N ARG A 691 21.76 -20.46 19.94
CA ARG A 691 21.78 -19.99 18.54
C ARG A 691 20.68 -20.64 17.69
N LEU A 692 20.42 -21.94 17.86
CA LEU A 692 19.34 -22.62 17.13
C LEU A 692 17.96 -22.11 17.55
N LYS A 693 17.73 -21.90 18.86
CA LYS A 693 16.47 -21.32 19.37
C LYS A 693 16.24 -19.90 18.85
N ASP A 694 17.27 -19.07 18.83
CA ASP A 694 17.20 -17.73 18.22
C ASP A 694 16.90 -17.82 16.72
N LEU A 695 17.53 -18.76 16.00
CA LEU A 695 17.26 -18.99 14.58
C LEU A 695 15.79 -19.41 14.34
N GLU A 696 15.27 -20.33 15.15
CA GLU A 696 13.86 -20.77 15.06
C GLU A 696 12.91 -19.60 15.31
N TRP A 697 13.20 -18.81 16.36
CA TRP A 697 12.44 -17.61 16.69
C TRP A 697 12.45 -16.60 15.54
N ARG A 698 13.59 -16.39 14.86
CA ARG A 698 13.68 -15.51 13.69
C ARG A 698 12.82 -15.97 12.52
N TYR A 699 12.71 -17.28 12.30
CA TYR A 699 11.84 -17.82 11.23
C TYR A 699 10.35 -17.78 11.59
N ARG A 700 9.98 -17.97 12.86
CA ARG A 700 8.58 -17.99 13.31
C ARG A 700 7.98 -16.62 13.60
N GLU A 701 8.71 -15.79 14.34
CA GLU A 701 8.21 -14.53 14.90
C GLU A 701 9.03 -13.33 14.41
N GLY A 702 10.35 -13.36 14.64
CA GLY A 702 11.23 -12.21 14.39
C GLY A 702 10.79 -10.92 15.12
N LEU A 703 11.42 -9.80 14.75
CA LEU A 703 11.09 -8.48 15.33
C LEU A 703 9.75 -7.91 14.83
N THR A 704 9.29 -8.37 13.67
CA THR A 704 8.06 -7.89 13.02
C THR A 704 6.83 -8.68 13.42
N GLY A 705 6.99 -9.84 14.09
CA GLY A 705 5.88 -10.77 14.37
C GLY A 705 5.45 -11.61 13.15
N ARG A 706 6.22 -11.60 12.05
CA ARG A 706 5.94 -12.34 10.82
C ARG A 706 7.06 -13.31 10.41
N GLY A 707 8.03 -13.50 11.28
CA GLY A 707 9.22 -14.27 10.98
C GLY A 707 10.16 -13.55 10.01
N ARG A 708 11.00 -14.34 9.35
CA ARG A 708 12.02 -13.86 8.42
C ARG A 708 11.37 -13.46 7.10
N SER A 709 11.79 -12.32 6.54
CA SER A 709 11.30 -11.90 5.22
C SER A 709 11.70 -12.88 4.12
N HIS A 710 10.79 -13.11 3.18
CA HIS A 710 10.96 -14.05 2.07
C HIS A 710 11.78 -13.50 0.90
N MET A 711 12.06 -12.19 0.86
CA MET A 711 12.94 -11.57 -0.16
C MET A 711 13.47 -10.20 0.28
N GLY A 712 14.42 -9.65 -0.47
CA GLY A 712 14.82 -8.24 -0.39
C GLY A 712 14.90 -7.60 -1.77
N MET A 713 14.55 -6.32 -1.87
CA MET A 713 14.50 -5.60 -3.15
C MET A 713 15.35 -4.33 -3.15
N VAL A 714 16.14 -4.16 -4.22
CA VAL A 714 16.94 -2.98 -4.52
C VAL A 714 16.41 -2.39 -5.82
N ASN A 715 15.76 -1.23 -5.76
CA ASN A 715 15.06 -0.66 -6.90
C ASN A 715 15.85 0.52 -7.47
N SER A 716 16.05 0.56 -8.78
CA SER A 716 16.58 1.73 -9.48
C SER A 716 15.56 2.86 -9.48
N THR A 717 16.04 4.10 -9.51
CA THR A 717 15.15 5.27 -9.65
C THR A 717 14.35 5.17 -10.96
N GLY A 718 13.05 5.34 -10.90
CA GLY A 718 12.15 5.18 -12.05
C GLY A 718 10.69 5.16 -11.61
N CYS A 719 9.78 4.70 -12.48
CA CYS A 719 8.38 4.57 -12.09
C CYS A 719 8.23 3.65 -10.88
N THR A 720 8.88 2.49 -10.91
CA THR A 720 8.88 1.49 -9.83
C THR A 720 9.32 2.05 -8.47
N SER A 721 10.29 2.97 -8.43
CA SER A 721 10.67 3.63 -7.18
C SER A 721 9.72 4.77 -6.81
N VAL A 722 9.22 5.52 -7.80
CA VAL A 722 8.36 6.68 -7.54
C VAL A 722 7.03 6.25 -6.92
N TRP A 723 6.32 5.29 -7.51
CA TRP A 723 5.12 4.76 -6.85
C TRP A 723 5.49 3.86 -5.66
N GLY A 724 6.65 3.19 -5.68
CA GLY A 724 7.10 2.31 -4.60
C GLY A 724 7.53 3.01 -3.30
N SER A 725 7.91 4.29 -3.34
CA SER A 725 8.48 4.98 -2.18
C SER A 725 8.19 6.48 -2.12
N THR A 726 7.05 6.93 -2.66
CA THR A 726 6.58 8.30 -2.39
C THR A 726 6.19 8.39 -0.92
N TYR A 727 7.01 9.08 -0.13
CA TYR A 727 6.79 9.22 1.31
C TYR A 727 5.38 9.79 1.61
N PRO A 728 4.62 9.19 2.55
CA PRO A 728 5.00 8.11 3.47
C PRO A 728 4.59 6.70 2.99
N PHE A 729 4.29 6.51 1.71
CA PHE A 729 3.67 5.30 1.17
C PHE A 729 4.69 4.32 0.56
N ASN A 730 4.65 3.08 1.03
CA ASN A 730 5.44 1.95 0.56
C ASN A 730 4.53 0.70 0.41
N PRO A 731 4.35 0.12 -0.79
CA PRO A 731 3.48 -1.03 -1.01
C PRO A 731 4.15 -2.38 -0.69
N TYR A 732 5.46 -2.42 -0.45
CA TYR A 732 6.22 -3.66 -0.28
C TYR A 732 6.19 -4.14 1.19
N PRO A 733 5.81 -5.41 1.45
CA PRO A 733 5.79 -6.00 2.80
C PRO A 733 7.14 -6.58 3.26
N PHE A 734 8.22 -6.29 2.55
CA PHE A 734 9.57 -6.80 2.76
C PHE A 734 10.62 -5.68 2.67
N PRO A 735 11.88 -5.91 3.10
CA PRO A 735 12.94 -4.92 2.98
C PRO A 735 13.11 -4.44 1.54
N TRP A 736 12.98 -3.13 1.37
CA TRP A 736 13.05 -2.46 0.08
C TRP A 736 13.97 -1.23 0.21
N THR A 737 14.79 -0.99 -0.80
CA THR A 737 15.64 0.21 -0.85
C THR A 737 15.74 0.76 -2.27
N ASN A 738 15.87 2.07 -2.39
CA ASN A 738 16.27 2.76 -3.60
C ASN A 738 17.54 3.56 -3.28
N HIS A 739 18.59 3.34 -4.06
CA HIS A 739 19.83 4.09 -3.93
C HIS A 739 19.88 5.19 -5.00
N LEU A 740 20.32 4.87 -6.23
CA LEU A 740 20.31 5.80 -7.35
C LEU A 740 19.72 5.13 -8.61
N PHE A 741 19.68 5.89 -9.70
CA PHE A 741 19.11 5.45 -10.97
C PHE A 741 19.89 4.26 -11.56
N GLN A 742 21.22 4.34 -11.52
CA GLN A 742 22.12 3.50 -12.29
C GLN A 742 22.62 2.23 -11.59
N ASP A 743 22.49 2.12 -10.26
CA ASP A 743 23.34 1.22 -9.47
C ASP A 743 22.62 0.14 -8.67
N SER A 744 21.31 -0.07 -8.87
CA SER A 744 20.60 -1.16 -8.20
C SER A 744 21.25 -2.54 -8.39
N PRO A 745 21.81 -2.93 -9.56
CA PRO A 745 22.51 -4.21 -9.68
C PRO A 745 23.76 -4.30 -8.80
N SER A 746 24.55 -3.22 -8.71
CA SER A 746 25.77 -3.17 -7.90
C SER A 746 25.46 -3.15 -6.41
N MET A 747 24.44 -2.40 -6.00
CA MET A 747 23.97 -2.37 -4.61
C MET A 747 23.43 -3.74 -4.18
N ALA A 748 22.70 -4.43 -5.06
CA ALA A 748 22.27 -5.81 -4.82
C ALA A 748 23.45 -6.77 -4.60
N MET A 749 24.58 -6.58 -5.29
CA MET A 749 25.78 -7.41 -5.06
C MET A 749 26.38 -7.26 -3.67
N GLY A 750 26.32 -6.07 -3.07
CA GLY A 750 26.79 -5.82 -1.70
C GLY A 750 25.80 -6.35 -0.66
N ILE A 751 24.51 -6.07 -0.85
CA ILE A 751 23.43 -6.57 0.01
C ILE A 751 23.40 -8.10 0.02
N PHE A 752 23.59 -8.73 -1.14
CA PHE A 752 23.70 -10.19 -1.26
C PHE A 752 24.80 -10.76 -0.38
N GLU A 753 26.04 -10.24 -0.45
CA GLU A 753 27.16 -10.76 0.36
C GLU A 753 26.88 -10.62 1.86
N GLY A 754 26.35 -9.45 2.28
CA GLY A 754 25.99 -9.23 3.68
C GLY A 754 24.85 -10.15 4.13
N HIS A 755 23.84 -10.36 3.29
CA HIS A 755 22.72 -11.25 3.58
C HIS A 755 23.19 -12.72 3.69
N MET A 756 24.01 -13.17 2.75
CA MET A 756 24.54 -14.54 2.71
C MET A 756 25.48 -14.84 3.87
N ALA A 757 26.27 -13.86 4.33
CA ALA A 757 27.05 -14.01 5.55
C ALA A 757 26.16 -14.29 6.77
N LYS A 758 24.98 -13.65 6.85
CA LYS A 758 23.99 -13.93 7.91
C LYS A 758 23.24 -15.25 7.74
N MET A 759 23.07 -15.74 6.51
CA MET A 759 22.58 -17.10 6.27
C MET A 759 23.59 -18.15 6.76
N ALA A 760 24.88 -17.92 6.48
CA ALA A 760 25.96 -18.83 6.86
C ALA A 760 26.05 -19.02 8.37
N ASP A 761 25.82 -17.97 9.18
CA ASP A 761 25.77 -18.06 10.65
C ASP A 761 24.74 -19.11 11.13
N GLY A 762 23.56 -19.16 10.50
CA GLY A 762 22.49 -20.10 10.84
C GLY A 762 22.81 -21.53 10.39
N PHE A 763 23.23 -21.70 9.14
CA PHE A 763 23.58 -23.02 8.60
C PHE A 763 24.78 -23.64 9.31
N ARG A 764 25.76 -22.81 9.69
CA ARG A 764 26.88 -23.21 10.56
C ARG A 764 26.37 -23.82 11.86
N ALA A 765 25.45 -23.16 12.55
CA ALA A 765 24.87 -23.69 13.80
C ALA A 765 24.14 -25.02 13.55
N ILE A 766 23.37 -25.14 12.46
CA ILE A 766 22.66 -26.37 12.13
C ILE A 766 23.64 -27.53 11.86
N ARG A 767 24.66 -27.30 11.03
CA ARG A 767 25.67 -28.33 10.70
C ARG A 767 26.50 -28.72 11.93
N GLN A 768 26.92 -27.76 12.75
CA GLN A 768 27.61 -28.02 14.02
C GLN A 768 26.74 -28.91 14.94
N ALA A 769 25.45 -28.64 15.03
CA ALA A 769 24.55 -29.40 15.89
C ALA A 769 24.31 -30.82 15.37
N ARG A 770 24.19 -31.00 14.06
CA ARG A 770 24.12 -32.34 13.44
C ARG A 770 25.40 -33.14 13.71
N LEU A 771 26.58 -32.53 13.51
CA LEU A 771 27.87 -33.18 13.80
C LEU A 771 28.04 -33.55 15.28
N GLU A 772 27.60 -32.69 16.20
CA GLU A 772 27.64 -32.97 17.64
C GLU A 772 26.74 -34.16 17.99
N LEU A 773 25.52 -34.20 17.44
CA LEU A 773 24.58 -35.32 17.65
C LEU A 773 25.06 -36.65 17.07
N GLU A 774 25.83 -36.61 15.98
CA GLU A 774 26.48 -37.78 15.38
C GLU A 774 27.74 -38.21 16.15
N GLY A 775 28.13 -37.47 17.20
CA GLY A 775 29.33 -37.75 18.01
C GLY A 775 30.64 -37.39 17.31
N GLY A 776 30.58 -36.62 16.21
CA GLY A 776 31.70 -36.33 15.33
C GLY A 776 32.31 -34.95 15.47
N TYR A 777 31.75 -34.05 16.28
CA TYR A 777 32.27 -32.67 16.38
C TYR A 777 33.59 -32.61 17.17
N ASP A 778 34.67 -32.39 16.42
CA ASP A 778 36.02 -32.16 16.92
C ASP A 778 36.48 -30.72 16.58
N PRO A 779 36.64 -29.82 17.57
CA PRO A 779 37.08 -28.44 17.34
C PRO A 779 38.36 -28.34 16.50
N ALA A 780 39.33 -29.23 16.73
CA ALA A 780 40.62 -29.20 16.04
C ALA A 780 40.51 -29.51 14.53
N LYS A 781 39.45 -30.22 14.12
CA LYS A 781 39.20 -30.59 12.73
C LYS A 781 38.20 -29.67 12.03
N HIS A 782 37.22 -29.15 12.77
CA HIS A 782 36.06 -28.49 12.17
C HIS A 782 36.05 -26.97 12.34
N ASP A 783 36.72 -26.41 13.35
CA ASP A 783 36.63 -24.97 13.63
C ASP A 783 37.23 -24.12 12.50
N ASP A 784 38.29 -24.59 11.83
CA ASP A 784 38.87 -23.91 10.68
C ASP A 784 37.88 -23.83 9.51
N PHE A 785 37.25 -24.95 9.17
CA PHE A 785 36.18 -24.98 8.15
C PHE A 785 35.04 -24.03 8.51
N PHE A 786 34.53 -24.08 9.74
CA PHE A 786 33.42 -23.23 10.14
C PHE A 786 33.81 -21.76 10.28
N THR A 787 35.07 -21.42 10.53
CA THR A 787 35.56 -20.03 10.57
C THR A 787 35.40 -19.36 9.21
N TYR A 788 35.74 -20.07 8.14
CA TYR A 788 35.67 -19.58 6.75
C TYR A 788 34.41 -20.05 6.00
N PHE A 789 33.40 -20.58 6.72
CA PHE A 789 32.18 -21.07 6.10
C PHE A 789 31.38 -19.92 5.47
N ASP A 790 31.20 -19.98 4.15
CA ASP A 790 30.51 -18.99 3.33
C ASP A 790 29.49 -19.60 2.37
N TRP A 791 28.81 -18.75 1.59
CA TRP A 791 27.74 -19.17 0.68
C TRP A 791 28.18 -20.11 -0.44
N ARG A 792 29.46 -20.12 -0.81
CA ARG A 792 29.98 -21.01 -1.86
C ARG A 792 29.97 -22.46 -1.42
N GLN A 793 29.78 -22.71 -0.12
CA GLN A 793 29.75 -24.04 0.50
C GLN A 793 28.34 -24.45 0.94
N PHE A 794 27.31 -23.66 0.61
CA PHE A 794 25.92 -24.02 0.87
C PHE A 794 25.52 -25.23 0.01
N SER A 795 24.68 -26.10 0.59
CA SER A 795 24.01 -27.16 -0.19
C SER A 795 22.88 -26.57 -1.04
N ASP A 796 22.38 -27.34 -2.01
CA ASP A 796 21.23 -26.92 -2.83
C ASP A 796 19.99 -26.63 -1.97
N GLU A 797 19.74 -27.44 -0.93
CA GLU A 797 18.64 -27.22 0.03
C GLU A 797 18.83 -25.92 0.84
N GLU A 798 20.06 -25.60 1.24
CA GLU A 798 20.38 -24.35 1.94
C GLU A 798 20.20 -23.14 1.03
N TRP A 799 20.49 -23.27 -0.27
CA TRP A 799 20.22 -22.25 -1.28
C TRP A 799 18.73 -21.99 -1.45
N GLU A 800 17.91 -23.04 -1.50
CA GLU A 800 16.46 -22.90 -1.63
C GLU A 800 15.84 -22.14 -0.45
N LEU A 801 16.49 -22.18 0.73
CA LEU A 801 16.08 -21.46 1.94
C LEU A 801 16.56 -20.00 1.99
N CYS A 802 17.44 -19.58 1.10
CA CYS A 802 17.95 -18.21 1.05
C CYS A 802 16.94 -17.28 0.37
N PRO A 803 16.39 -16.27 1.08
CA PRO A 803 15.58 -15.23 0.45
C PRO A 803 16.32 -14.57 -0.73
N PRO A 804 15.73 -14.48 -1.92
CA PRO A 804 16.40 -13.85 -3.05
C PRO A 804 16.60 -12.35 -2.80
N VAL A 805 17.78 -11.86 -3.21
CA VAL A 805 18.05 -10.43 -3.37
C VAL A 805 17.76 -10.06 -4.82
N VAL A 806 16.85 -9.11 -5.01
CA VAL A 806 16.31 -8.74 -6.32
C VAL A 806 16.67 -7.30 -6.64
N ALA A 807 17.34 -7.05 -7.76
CA ALA A 807 17.44 -5.72 -8.33
C ALA A 807 16.29 -5.49 -9.31
N VAL A 808 15.58 -4.37 -9.18
CA VAL A 808 14.46 -3.99 -10.04
C VAL A 808 14.76 -2.66 -10.72
N GLY A 809 14.39 -2.50 -11.99
CA GLY A 809 14.48 -1.22 -12.67
C GLY A 809 13.70 -1.17 -13.96
N GLY A 810 13.34 0.03 -14.38
CA GLY A 810 12.80 0.26 -15.72
C GLY A 810 13.86 0.11 -16.81
N ASP A 811 13.44 0.14 -18.06
CA ASP A 811 14.32 0.07 -19.22
C ASP A 811 15.42 1.14 -19.21
N GLY A 812 15.11 2.40 -18.91
CA GLY A 812 16.13 3.45 -18.85
C GLY A 812 17.24 3.22 -17.81
N ALA A 813 16.91 2.60 -16.68
CA ALA A 813 17.91 2.24 -15.67
C ALA A 813 18.81 1.11 -16.17
N MET A 814 18.21 0.09 -16.81
CA MET A 814 18.85 -1.21 -17.04
C MET A 814 19.46 -1.36 -18.44
N TYR A 815 18.92 -0.66 -19.44
CA TYR A 815 19.41 -0.66 -20.82
C TYR A 815 20.42 0.45 -21.08
N ASP A 816 20.31 1.59 -20.39
CA ASP A 816 21.12 2.78 -20.64
C ASP A 816 22.11 3.06 -19.51
N ILE A 817 21.75 3.94 -18.57
CA ILE A 817 22.69 4.51 -17.59
C ILE A 817 23.31 3.45 -16.65
N GLY A 818 22.54 2.44 -16.26
CA GLY A 818 22.96 1.37 -15.37
C GLY A 818 23.40 0.10 -16.10
N PHE A 819 23.44 0.08 -17.43
CA PHE A 819 23.78 -1.13 -18.19
C PHE A 819 25.16 -1.69 -17.85
N GLN A 820 26.15 -0.83 -17.60
CA GLN A 820 27.48 -1.26 -17.13
C GLN A 820 27.37 -2.08 -15.84
N ASN A 821 26.56 -1.61 -14.88
CA ASN A 821 26.38 -2.27 -13.59
C ASN A 821 25.63 -3.59 -13.75
N LEU A 822 24.59 -3.61 -14.59
CA LEU A 822 23.87 -4.83 -14.95
C LEU A 822 24.79 -5.87 -15.61
N SER A 823 25.59 -5.46 -16.60
CA SER A 823 26.57 -6.33 -17.27
C SER A 823 27.64 -6.85 -16.30
N ARG A 824 28.13 -6.00 -15.39
CA ARG A 824 29.08 -6.42 -14.34
C ARG A 824 28.47 -7.46 -13.40
N ALA A 825 27.20 -7.28 -13.01
CA ALA A 825 26.49 -8.19 -12.14
C ALA A 825 26.24 -9.54 -12.83
N MET A 826 25.82 -9.55 -14.10
CA MET A 826 25.72 -10.77 -14.93
C MET A 826 27.06 -11.51 -15.03
N ALA A 827 28.16 -10.78 -15.20
CA ALA A 827 29.51 -11.36 -15.23
C ALA A 827 30.05 -11.81 -13.87
N SER A 828 29.37 -11.50 -12.76
CA SER A 828 29.88 -11.80 -11.41
C SER A 828 29.62 -13.24 -10.95
N GLY A 829 28.67 -13.95 -11.59
CA GLY A 829 28.23 -15.28 -11.16
C GLY A 829 27.50 -15.30 -9.81
N LYS A 830 27.18 -14.14 -9.22
CA LYS A 830 26.38 -14.07 -8.00
C LYS A 830 24.92 -14.39 -8.32
N PRO A 831 24.22 -15.22 -7.54
CA PRO A 831 22.82 -15.62 -7.77
C PRO A 831 21.81 -14.52 -7.38
N ILE A 832 21.99 -13.33 -7.96
CA ILE A 832 21.13 -12.16 -7.76
C ILE A 832 20.10 -12.13 -8.88
N LYS A 833 18.85 -11.82 -8.53
CA LYS A 833 17.76 -11.78 -9.50
C LYS A 833 17.61 -10.36 -10.04
N MET A 834 17.50 -10.22 -11.37
CA MET A 834 17.38 -8.92 -12.04
C MET A 834 16.02 -8.87 -12.74
N LEU A 835 15.13 -7.98 -12.32
CA LEU A 835 13.82 -7.79 -12.92
C LEU A 835 13.79 -6.44 -13.65
N VAL A 836 13.73 -6.49 -14.98
CA VAL A 836 13.63 -5.29 -15.82
C VAL A 836 12.19 -5.14 -16.31
N VAL A 837 11.52 -4.06 -15.90
CA VAL A 837 10.18 -3.72 -16.39
C VAL A 837 10.31 -2.76 -17.57
N ASP A 838 10.26 -3.32 -18.79
CA ASP A 838 10.56 -2.57 -20.01
C ASP A 838 9.34 -1.85 -20.57
N THR A 839 9.32 -0.53 -20.40
CA THR A 839 8.26 0.36 -20.91
C THR A 839 8.61 1.02 -22.23
N GLN A 840 9.81 0.75 -22.78
CA GLN A 840 10.32 1.27 -24.05
C GLN A 840 10.54 2.79 -24.11
N VAL A 841 10.40 3.48 -22.98
CA VAL A 841 10.63 4.92 -22.80
C VAL A 841 10.97 5.18 -21.35
N TYR A 842 11.53 6.35 -21.05
CA TYR A 842 11.69 6.78 -19.67
C TYR A 842 10.34 7.28 -19.14
N SER A 843 9.50 6.32 -18.73
CA SER A 843 8.12 6.56 -18.34
C SER A 843 7.97 7.61 -17.24
N ASN A 844 8.92 7.68 -16.29
CA ASN A 844 8.83 8.58 -15.15
C ASN A 844 9.03 10.05 -15.53
N THR A 845 10.01 10.32 -16.38
CA THR A 845 10.50 11.67 -16.68
C THR A 845 9.77 12.33 -17.85
N GLY A 846 8.67 11.74 -18.32
CA GLY A 846 7.82 12.29 -19.38
C GLY A 846 7.83 11.50 -20.69
N GLY A 847 8.48 10.34 -20.74
CA GLY A 847 8.53 9.49 -21.93
C GLY A 847 9.66 9.87 -22.89
N GLN A 848 10.86 10.10 -22.36
CA GLN A 848 12.07 10.26 -23.18
C GLN A 848 12.43 8.96 -23.92
N ALA A 849 13.11 9.11 -25.06
CA ALA A 849 13.66 8.01 -25.83
C ALA A 849 14.58 7.12 -24.98
N CYS A 850 14.42 5.81 -25.12
CA CYS A 850 15.24 4.77 -24.51
C CYS A 850 15.82 3.87 -25.59
N THR A 851 16.98 3.25 -25.36
CA THR A 851 17.54 2.28 -26.33
C THR A 851 16.71 0.99 -26.45
N SER A 852 15.81 0.69 -25.50
CA SER A 852 14.84 -0.41 -25.62
C SER A 852 13.67 -0.12 -26.57
N GLY A 853 13.50 1.13 -27.01
CA GLY A 853 12.47 1.53 -27.97
C GLY A 853 12.72 1.00 -29.39
N PHE A 854 11.66 0.88 -30.18
CA PHE A 854 11.73 0.40 -31.58
C PHE A 854 12.10 1.51 -32.58
N ILE A 855 12.57 1.12 -33.76
CA ILE A 855 12.80 2.04 -34.88
C ILE A 855 11.48 2.72 -35.26
N GLY A 856 11.52 4.03 -35.47
CA GLY A 856 10.36 4.85 -35.81
C GLY A 856 9.50 5.28 -34.61
N GLN A 857 9.77 4.75 -33.41
CA GLN A 857 9.04 5.15 -32.20
C GLN A 857 9.20 6.65 -31.93
N VAL A 858 8.09 7.31 -31.63
CA VAL A 858 8.05 8.73 -31.27
C VAL A 858 8.07 8.87 -29.75
N SER A 859 9.02 9.63 -29.25
CA SER A 859 9.18 9.93 -27.82
C SER A 859 9.85 11.29 -27.66
N ASP A 860 9.93 11.81 -26.44
CA ASP A 860 10.73 13.01 -26.20
C ASP A 860 12.20 12.72 -26.56
N MET A 861 12.88 13.69 -27.17
CA MET A 861 14.19 13.53 -27.85
C MET A 861 14.21 12.68 -29.14
N ALA A 862 13.11 12.02 -29.51
CA ALA A 862 12.97 11.28 -30.78
C ALA A 862 11.65 11.64 -31.49
N GLN A 863 11.50 12.92 -31.84
CA GLN A 863 10.28 13.45 -32.45
C GLN A 863 10.14 13.03 -33.92
N TYR A 864 8.89 13.00 -34.41
CA TYR A 864 8.60 12.86 -35.83
C TYR A 864 8.39 14.22 -36.48
N GLY A 865 9.07 14.45 -37.60
CA GLY A 865 8.99 15.69 -38.36
C GLY A 865 9.42 15.51 -39.82
N ARG A 866 9.67 16.63 -40.50
CA ARG A 866 10.14 16.60 -41.89
C ARG A 866 11.55 15.99 -42.00
N VAL A 867 12.43 16.33 -41.06
CA VAL A 867 13.84 15.89 -41.03
C VAL A 867 14.03 14.62 -40.19
N GLN A 868 13.51 14.60 -38.96
CA GLN A 868 13.62 13.45 -38.06
C GLN A 868 12.41 12.53 -38.22
N LYS A 869 12.61 11.21 -38.23
CA LYS A 869 11.55 10.21 -38.43
C LYS A 869 11.38 9.30 -37.20
N GLY A 870 11.37 9.90 -36.00
CA GLY A 870 11.41 9.15 -34.75
C GLY A 870 12.77 8.53 -34.47
N LYS A 871 12.83 7.55 -33.56
CA LYS A 871 14.07 6.81 -33.22
C LYS A 871 14.65 6.11 -34.45
N GLN A 872 15.93 6.32 -34.74
CA GLN A 872 16.61 5.71 -35.90
C GLN A 872 17.45 4.49 -35.53
N GLU A 873 17.90 4.41 -34.28
CA GLU A 873 18.71 3.30 -33.79
C GLU A 873 17.86 2.04 -33.60
N PRO A 874 18.39 0.84 -33.88
CA PRO A 874 17.71 -0.41 -33.54
C PRO A 874 17.50 -0.54 -32.03
N ARG A 875 16.56 -1.41 -31.64
CA ARG A 875 16.39 -1.77 -30.24
C ARG A 875 17.66 -2.45 -29.72
N LYS A 876 18.10 -2.09 -28.53
CA LYS A 876 19.14 -2.82 -27.81
C LYS A 876 18.55 -4.11 -27.26
N GLU A 877 18.93 -5.25 -27.83
CA GLU A 877 18.40 -6.56 -27.41
C GLU A 877 19.09 -7.07 -26.14
N ILE A 878 18.60 -6.65 -24.96
CA ILE A 878 19.22 -6.99 -23.67
C ILE A 878 19.25 -8.51 -23.41
N ALA A 879 18.25 -9.25 -23.91
CA ALA A 879 18.19 -10.69 -23.73
C ALA A 879 19.35 -11.40 -24.46
N LEU A 880 19.67 -10.98 -25.69
CA LEU A 880 20.81 -11.51 -26.44
C LEU A 880 22.14 -11.17 -25.76
N ILE A 881 22.27 -9.95 -25.24
CA ILE A 881 23.44 -9.53 -24.47
C ILE A 881 23.57 -10.36 -23.19
N GLY A 882 22.47 -10.58 -22.48
CA GLY A 882 22.42 -11.40 -21.28
C GLY A 882 22.86 -12.84 -21.55
N MET A 883 22.38 -13.46 -22.64
CA MET A 883 22.79 -14.82 -23.03
C MET A 883 24.28 -14.93 -23.40
N ALA A 884 24.90 -13.83 -23.83
CA ALA A 884 26.35 -13.82 -24.07
C ALA A 884 27.17 -13.92 -22.77
N HIS A 885 26.58 -13.56 -21.61
CA HIS A 885 27.16 -13.85 -20.31
C HIS A 885 26.87 -15.30 -19.92
N ARG A 886 27.89 -16.17 -19.98
CA ARG A 886 27.77 -17.65 -19.83
C ARG A 886 27.12 -18.15 -18.55
N THR A 887 27.06 -17.31 -17.52
CA THR A 887 26.53 -17.64 -16.18
C THR A 887 25.14 -17.06 -15.93
N THR A 888 24.50 -16.47 -16.94
CA THR A 888 23.24 -15.75 -16.79
C THR A 888 22.09 -16.54 -17.36
N TYR A 889 21.11 -16.87 -16.52
CA TYR A 889 19.79 -17.26 -16.99
C TYR A 889 19.02 -16.03 -17.49
N VAL A 890 18.43 -16.13 -18.68
CA VAL A 890 17.64 -15.06 -19.28
C VAL A 890 16.25 -15.59 -19.59
N MET A 891 15.24 -14.83 -19.16
CA MET A 891 13.84 -15.05 -19.52
C MET A 891 13.24 -13.72 -19.97
N GLN A 892 12.42 -13.77 -21.01
CA GLN A 892 11.57 -12.67 -21.44
C GLN A 892 10.12 -13.15 -21.42
N GLY A 893 9.25 -12.39 -20.75
CA GLY A 893 7.84 -12.72 -20.60
C GLY A 893 6.93 -11.52 -20.86
N SER A 894 5.63 -11.78 -20.98
CA SER A 894 4.59 -10.76 -21.10
C SER A 894 3.34 -11.24 -20.36
N ILE A 895 2.58 -10.33 -19.77
CA ILE A 895 1.34 -10.64 -19.03
C ILE A 895 0.28 -11.31 -19.91
N ALA A 896 0.37 -11.12 -21.24
CA ALA A 896 -0.46 -11.84 -22.21
C ALA A 896 -0.30 -13.37 -22.13
N ASN A 897 0.81 -13.86 -21.56
CA ASN A 897 1.01 -15.28 -21.23
C ASN A 897 1.53 -15.39 -19.78
N ALA A 898 0.63 -15.21 -18.83
CA ALA A 898 0.94 -15.21 -17.40
C ALA A 898 1.55 -16.53 -16.92
N SER A 899 1.08 -17.69 -17.42
CA SER A 899 1.63 -19.00 -17.01
C SER A 899 3.10 -19.15 -17.43
N HIS A 900 3.47 -18.80 -18.67
CA HIS A 900 4.88 -18.78 -19.11
C HIS A 900 5.72 -17.79 -18.28
N MET A 901 5.15 -16.65 -17.90
CA MET A 901 5.84 -15.69 -17.04
C MET A 901 6.12 -16.25 -15.65
N ILE A 902 5.13 -16.86 -14.98
CA ILE A 902 5.29 -17.45 -13.65
C ILE A 902 6.25 -18.65 -13.70
N GLU A 903 6.12 -19.53 -14.71
CA GLU A 903 7.05 -20.64 -14.94
C GLU A 903 8.49 -20.14 -15.10
N GLY A 904 8.67 -19.09 -15.91
CA GLY A 904 9.98 -18.48 -16.12
C GLY A 904 10.53 -17.80 -14.86
N PHE A 905 9.69 -17.26 -13.99
CA PHE A 905 10.10 -16.75 -12.67
C PHE A 905 10.59 -17.89 -11.79
N ILE A 906 9.86 -19.00 -11.70
CA ILE A 906 10.25 -20.19 -10.93
C ILE A 906 11.61 -20.70 -11.40
N ARG A 907 11.79 -20.86 -12.71
CA ARG A 907 13.08 -21.27 -13.30
C ARG A 907 14.19 -20.28 -13.02
N GLY A 908 13.93 -18.98 -13.16
CA GLY A 908 14.91 -17.93 -12.89
C GLY A 908 15.29 -17.80 -11.42
N LEU A 909 14.39 -18.18 -10.50
CA LEU A 909 14.69 -18.23 -9.06
C LEU A 909 15.59 -19.42 -8.72
N LYS A 910 15.49 -20.53 -9.45
CA LYS A 910 16.31 -21.74 -9.28
C LYS A 910 17.67 -21.70 -9.98
N ALA A 911 17.76 -21.00 -11.11
CA ALA A 911 19.00 -20.81 -11.86
C ALA A 911 19.97 -19.88 -11.12
#